data_AF-A0A669C9B9-F1
#
_entry.id   AF-A0A669C9B9-F1
#
_cell.length_a   1.000
_cell.length_b   1.000
_cell.length_c   1.000
_cell.angle_alpha   90.00
_cell.angle_beta   90.00
_cell.angle_gamma   90.00
#
_symmetry.space_group_name_H-M   'P 1'
#
loop_
_entity.id
_entity.type
_entity.pdbx_description
1 polymer ?
#
loop_
_entity_poly.entity_id
_entity_poly.type
_entity_poly.pdbx_seq_one_letter_code
_entity_poly.pdbx_strand_id
1 'polypeptide(L)'
;MILTTDIEQAMSTELVPGDVIVIPANGMIMPCDAVLFRGTCIVNESMLTGESVPVTKTSLPSAGEEGARSYNMDEHKKHTLYCGTHVIQTRFYAGELVKAVVVRTGFSTEKGQLVRSILYPKPTDFKLYHDAYLFLLCLVGVAGIGFIYTIVLSIMNKVPAKTIIIESLDIVTITVPPALPAAMTAGIVYAQRRLKRIGIFCISPQRINMCGQLNVVCFDKTGTLTEDGLDLWGIHRAEDGSFCSPESEAAKDSLVNTTFVACMATCHSLTKIEGELSGDPLDLKMFSATGWILEEPTEEETALHNPIMPTVVRPPKHIAPESHQSNPLTQSMELSELSACEIGIVRQFPFSSALQRMSVVVRRLGVKHMDAFLKGAPEVVASLCRQHTIPQTFTETLEDYTRQGFRVIALAHRQLESKLSWHKVQSLSRDVIETNMEFLGLIIMQNKIKPETAGVLCELQRANIRTLMVTGDNMLTAISVARDCGMVRPHEKVIIADAVPPKDFQPASITWHYTENQAQAVKDNEVRTTHYHFAVSGKAFAVILEYFPQLVQKLVLRATVFARMAPDQKTQLVEVLQSMDYTVGMCGDGANDCGALKRAHSGISLSELEASVAKCILLIIQFISVILLYSVNRYLSFQIFSLCHLLGKHCVI
;
A
#
# COMPACT_ATOMS: atom_id res chain seq x y z
N MET A 1 9.63 23.21 -33.62
CA MET A 1 10.02 24.13 -32.54
C MET A 1 11.54 24.13 -32.47
N ILE A 2 12.13 25.31 -32.52
CA ILE A 2 13.57 25.52 -32.45
C ILE A 2 13.99 25.18 -31.02
N LEU A 3 14.62 24.02 -30.81
CA LEU A 3 15.27 23.68 -29.55
C LEU A 3 16.61 24.42 -29.55
N THR A 4 16.63 25.65 -29.02
CA THR A 4 17.88 26.28 -28.60
C THR A 4 18.54 25.37 -27.56
N THR A 5 19.80 25.04 -27.79
CA THR A 5 20.61 24.11 -26.99
C THR A 5 21.17 24.72 -25.70
N ASP A 6 20.79 25.96 -25.38
CA ASP A 6 21.32 26.68 -24.24
C ASP A 6 20.57 26.27 -22.97
N ILE A 7 21.32 25.69 -22.03
CA ILE A 7 20.83 25.32 -20.70
C ILE A 7 20.97 26.57 -19.83
N GLU A 8 19.85 27.15 -19.43
CA GLU A 8 19.80 28.28 -18.51
C GLU A 8 19.42 27.83 -17.10
N GLN A 9 19.99 28.48 -16.08
CA GLN A 9 19.54 28.31 -14.69
C GLN A 9 18.37 29.25 -14.42
N ALA A 10 17.23 28.68 -14.05
CA ALA A 10 16.02 29.41 -13.71
C ALA A 10 15.59 29.14 -12.27
N MET A 11 14.81 30.04 -11.69
CA MET A 11 14.23 29.84 -10.36
C MET A 11 13.08 28.82 -10.44
N SER A 12 12.92 27.98 -9.41
CA SER A 12 11.85 26.97 -9.38
C SER A 12 10.43 27.56 -9.45
N THR A 13 10.26 28.83 -9.08
CA THR A 13 9.01 29.59 -9.16
C THR A 13 8.62 30.00 -10.58
N GLU A 14 9.57 29.99 -11.52
CA GLU A 14 9.36 30.41 -12.91
C GLU A 14 8.94 29.24 -13.81
N LEU A 15 9.03 28.00 -13.31
CA LEU A 15 8.67 26.80 -14.05
C LEU A 15 7.17 26.79 -14.40
N VAL A 16 6.88 26.53 -15.67
CA VAL A 16 5.52 26.37 -16.18
C VAL A 16 5.36 25.03 -16.92
N PRO A 17 4.13 24.50 -17.03
CA PRO A 17 3.88 23.30 -17.82
C PRO A 17 4.37 23.46 -19.27
N GLY A 18 5.15 22.49 -19.76
CA GLY A 18 5.78 22.50 -21.08
C GLY A 18 7.29 22.76 -21.05
N ASP A 19 7.83 23.30 -19.95
CA ASP A 19 9.27 23.54 -19.81
C ASP A 19 10.06 22.22 -19.77
N VAL A 20 11.27 22.25 -20.32
CA VAL A 20 12.20 21.11 -20.30
C VAL A 20 13.27 21.36 -19.25
N ILE A 21 13.33 20.50 -18.24
CA ILE A 21 14.31 20.56 -17.17
C ILE A 21 15.36 19.47 -17.34
N VAL A 22 16.61 19.79 -16.98
CA VAL A 22 17.72 18.84 -16.90
C VAL A 22 17.87 18.39 -15.46
N ILE A 23 17.88 17.09 -15.23
CA ILE A 23 18.07 16.53 -13.88
C ILE A 23 19.57 16.27 -13.67
N PRO A 24 20.19 16.86 -12.63
CA PRO A 24 21.62 16.69 -12.35
C PRO A 24 21.93 15.27 -11.87
N ALA A 25 23.15 14.80 -12.16
CA ALA A 25 23.61 13.46 -11.78
C ALA A 25 23.61 13.24 -10.26
N ASN A 26 23.99 14.28 -9.53
CA ASN A 26 24.15 14.33 -8.08
C ASN A 26 22.81 14.36 -7.33
N GLY A 27 21.69 14.23 -8.05
CA GLY A 27 20.35 14.30 -7.49
C GLY A 27 19.82 15.72 -7.28
N MET A 28 18.50 15.83 -7.11
CA MET A 28 17.81 17.07 -6.77
C MET A 28 16.45 16.78 -6.13
N ILE A 29 15.96 17.72 -5.33
CA ILE A 29 14.55 17.70 -4.91
C ILE A 29 13.70 18.22 -6.07
N MET A 30 12.71 17.45 -6.49
CA MET A 30 11.82 17.82 -7.58
C MET A 30 10.93 19.01 -7.17
N PRO A 31 10.97 20.15 -7.88
CA PRO A 31 10.14 21.31 -7.56
C PRO A 31 8.71 21.20 -8.11
N CYS A 32 8.49 20.36 -9.11
CA CYS A 32 7.23 20.22 -9.86
C CYS A 32 6.97 18.75 -10.21
N ASP A 33 5.78 18.46 -10.75
CA ASP A 33 5.52 17.17 -11.37
C ASP A 33 5.99 17.22 -12.83
N ALA A 34 6.91 16.34 -13.21
CA ALA A 34 7.56 16.31 -14.51
C ALA A 34 7.65 14.90 -15.07
N VAL A 35 7.68 14.77 -16.40
CA VAL A 35 7.70 13.50 -17.10
C VAL A 35 9.04 13.28 -17.76
N LEU A 36 9.66 12.15 -17.44
CA LEU A 36 10.93 11.75 -17.98
C LEU A 36 10.77 11.23 -19.42
N PHE A 37 11.47 11.85 -20.35
CA PHE A 37 11.48 11.41 -21.76
C PHE A 37 12.89 11.01 -22.23
N ARG A 38 13.94 11.28 -21.43
CA ARG A 38 15.29 10.82 -21.71
C ARG A 38 16.03 10.48 -20.41
N GLY A 39 16.67 9.31 -20.38
CA GLY A 39 17.39 8.80 -19.21
C GLY A 39 16.50 7.99 -18.25
N THR A 40 17.09 7.60 -17.12
CA THR A 40 16.39 6.95 -16.00
C THR A 40 16.81 7.64 -14.68
N CYS A 41 15.91 7.66 -13.71
CA CYS A 41 16.16 8.29 -12.40
C CYS A 41 15.82 7.31 -11.28
N ILE A 42 16.62 7.30 -10.22
CA ILE A 42 16.28 6.64 -8.96
C ILE A 42 15.78 7.72 -8.01
N VAL A 43 14.57 7.54 -7.48
CA VAL A 43 13.84 8.57 -6.75
C VAL A 43 13.36 8.03 -5.42
N ASN A 44 13.55 8.80 -4.36
CA ASN A 44 12.91 8.56 -3.07
C ASN A 44 11.55 9.29 -3.05
N GLU A 45 10.47 8.49 -3.07
CA GLU A 45 9.09 9.00 -3.04
C GLU A 45 8.46 8.99 -1.64
N SER A 46 9.23 8.69 -0.58
CA SER A 46 8.74 8.56 0.80
C SER A 46 7.95 9.76 1.32
N MET A 47 8.25 10.97 0.85
CA MET A 47 7.49 12.19 1.21
C MET A 47 6.04 12.16 0.73
N LEU A 48 5.76 11.49 -0.40
CA LEU A 48 4.43 11.39 -1.00
C LEU A 48 3.77 10.06 -0.68
N THR A 49 4.48 8.96 -0.90
CA THR A 49 3.95 7.61 -0.71
C THR A 49 4.16 7.10 0.70
N GLY A 50 5.01 7.70 1.53
CA GLY A 50 5.36 7.12 2.83
C GLY A 50 6.22 5.85 2.75
N GLU A 51 6.46 5.30 1.56
CA GLU A 51 7.32 4.14 1.35
C GLU A 51 8.78 4.59 1.28
N SER A 52 9.65 3.98 2.08
CA SER A 52 11.09 4.32 2.15
C SER A 52 11.91 3.71 1.00
N VAL A 53 11.31 2.80 0.23
CA VAL A 53 11.99 2.08 -0.85
C VAL A 53 12.17 3.02 -2.06
N PRO A 54 13.41 3.21 -2.55
CA PRO A 54 13.66 3.98 -3.76
C PRO A 54 13.02 3.33 -4.99
N VAL A 55 12.46 4.17 -5.86
CA VAL A 55 11.78 3.74 -7.08
C VAL A 55 12.57 4.16 -8.30
N THR A 56 12.76 3.23 -9.23
CA THR A 56 13.39 3.53 -10.53
C THR A 56 12.34 4.02 -11.53
N LYS A 57 12.55 5.22 -12.06
CA LYS A 57 11.73 5.87 -13.09
C LYS A 57 12.40 5.76 -14.45
N THR A 58 11.62 5.41 -15.46
CA THR A 58 12.10 5.19 -16.83
C THR A 58 11.59 6.26 -17.77
N SER A 59 12.30 6.52 -18.86
CA SER A 59 11.83 7.46 -19.89
C SER A 59 10.61 6.91 -20.64
N LEU A 60 9.77 7.81 -21.15
CA LEU A 60 8.67 7.45 -22.04
C LEU A 60 9.20 6.70 -23.29
N PRO A 61 8.56 5.59 -23.68
CA PRO A 61 8.96 4.85 -24.88
C PRO A 61 8.78 5.71 -26.14
N SER A 62 9.84 5.89 -26.92
CA SER A 62 9.82 6.70 -28.14
C SER A 62 9.27 5.96 -29.38
N ALA A 63 8.97 4.66 -29.27
CA ALA A 63 8.52 3.81 -30.38
C ALA A 63 7.49 2.76 -29.94
N GLY A 64 6.57 2.40 -30.84
CA GLY A 64 5.53 1.37 -30.63
C GLY A 64 4.12 1.92 -30.36
N GLU A 65 3.13 1.04 -30.16
CA GLU A 65 1.75 1.43 -29.81
C GLU A 65 1.68 2.24 -28.50
N GLU A 66 2.60 2.01 -27.57
CA GLU A 66 2.72 2.77 -26.31
C GLU A 66 3.20 4.22 -26.54
N GLY A 67 4.00 4.49 -27.58
CA GLY A 67 4.42 5.85 -27.95
C GLY A 67 3.34 6.66 -28.69
N ALA A 68 2.31 5.99 -29.21
CA ALA A 68 1.18 6.62 -29.91
C ALA A 68 0.01 7.01 -28.97
N ARG A 69 0.02 6.54 -27.71
CA ARG A 69 -1.01 6.87 -26.72
C ARG A 69 -0.78 8.24 -26.10
N SER A 70 -1.87 8.97 -25.85
CA SER A 70 -1.80 10.24 -25.11
C SER A 70 -1.25 10.00 -23.71
N TYR A 71 -0.34 10.85 -23.27
CA TYR A 71 0.19 10.78 -21.91
C TYR A 71 -0.93 10.97 -20.88
N ASN A 72 -1.09 9.99 -19.98
CA ASN A 72 -1.95 10.08 -18.80
C ASN A 72 -1.10 9.89 -17.53
N MET A 73 -1.19 10.82 -16.57
CA MET A 73 -0.47 10.77 -15.29
C MET A 73 -0.79 9.49 -14.50
N ASP A 74 -2.03 9.00 -14.55
CA ASP A 74 -2.47 7.85 -13.75
C ASP A 74 -1.93 6.52 -14.29
N GLU A 75 -1.81 6.41 -15.60
CA GLU A 75 -1.26 5.21 -16.27
C GLU A 75 0.28 5.25 -16.33
N HIS A 76 0.85 6.44 -16.46
CA HIS A 76 2.30 6.65 -16.67
C HIS A 76 3.05 7.11 -15.41
N LYS A 77 2.61 6.68 -14.23
CA LYS A 77 3.29 6.98 -12.93
C LYS A 77 4.77 6.59 -12.91
N LYS A 78 5.18 5.59 -13.71
CA LYS A 78 6.56 5.10 -13.83
C LYS A 78 7.49 6.06 -14.59
N HIS A 79 6.91 6.93 -15.40
CA HIS A 79 7.63 7.93 -16.19
C HIS A 79 7.55 9.32 -15.55
N THR A 80 6.86 9.43 -14.42
CA THR A 80 6.54 10.71 -13.78
C THR A 80 7.34 10.86 -12.49
N LEU A 81 8.01 12.00 -12.38
CA LEU A 81 8.72 12.52 -11.21
C LEU A 81 7.78 13.50 -10.50
N TYR A 82 7.58 13.35 -9.20
CA TYR A 82 6.61 14.15 -8.45
C TYR A 82 7.26 15.24 -7.60
N CYS A 83 6.56 16.36 -7.41
CA CYS A 83 6.99 17.46 -6.57
C CYS A 83 7.28 17.02 -5.12
N GLY A 84 8.44 17.40 -4.59
CA GLY A 84 8.89 17.08 -3.24
C GLY A 84 9.54 15.71 -3.08
N THR A 85 9.64 14.91 -4.15
CA THR A 85 10.46 13.68 -4.17
C THR A 85 11.93 14.02 -4.36
N HIS A 86 12.82 13.19 -3.82
CA HIS A 86 14.27 13.39 -3.95
C HIS A 86 14.82 12.45 -5.02
N VAL A 87 15.31 13.00 -6.14
CA VAL A 87 16.09 12.22 -7.10
C VAL A 87 17.44 11.94 -6.44
N ILE A 88 17.72 10.67 -6.16
CA ILE A 88 18.96 10.22 -5.54
C ILE A 88 20.07 10.21 -6.58
N GLN A 89 19.80 9.57 -7.72
CA GLN A 89 20.79 9.36 -8.77
C GLN A 89 20.09 9.36 -10.14
N THR A 90 20.77 9.88 -11.15
CA THR A 90 20.34 9.71 -12.54
C THR A 90 21.24 8.71 -13.25
N ARG A 91 20.67 7.87 -14.10
CA ARG A 91 21.39 6.97 -14.99
C ARG A 91 21.13 7.39 -16.43
N PHE A 92 22.19 7.50 -17.22
CA PHE A 92 22.10 7.85 -18.63
C PHE A 92 23.04 7.00 -19.46
N TYR A 93 22.64 6.76 -20.70
CA TYR A 93 23.43 6.03 -21.68
C TYR A 93 24.17 7.04 -22.56
N ALA A 94 25.45 6.76 -22.87
CA ALA A 94 26.24 7.50 -23.86
C ALA A 94 26.49 9.01 -23.59
N GLY A 95 26.60 9.43 -22.33
CA GLY A 95 26.96 10.84 -22.02
C GLY A 95 25.81 11.83 -22.17
N GLU A 96 24.58 11.35 -22.39
CA GLU A 96 23.42 12.21 -22.61
C GLU A 96 22.82 12.74 -21.31
N LEU A 97 22.40 14.00 -21.30
CA LEU A 97 21.71 14.59 -20.16
C LEU A 97 20.33 13.97 -19.95
N VAL A 98 19.99 13.68 -18.70
CA VAL A 98 18.65 13.24 -18.30
C VAL A 98 17.70 14.44 -18.33
N LYS A 99 16.59 14.30 -19.07
CA LYS A 99 15.64 15.39 -19.34
C LYS A 99 14.21 14.99 -19.01
N ALA A 100 13.48 15.93 -18.42
CA ALA A 100 12.06 15.81 -18.11
C ALA A 100 11.27 17.04 -18.59
N VAL A 101 9.99 16.86 -18.91
CA VAL A 101 9.05 17.94 -19.25
C VAL A 101 8.13 18.22 -18.08
N VAL A 102 7.99 19.48 -17.68
CA VAL A 102 7.08 19.90 -16.60
C VAL A 102 5.63 19.71 -17.02
N VAL A 103 4.82 19.07 -16.17
CA VAL A 103 3.38 18.83 -16.42
C VAL A 103 2.51 19.63 -15.47
N ARG A 104 2.82 19.64 -14.17
CA ARG A 104 2.03 20.37 -13.15
C ARG A 104 2.94 21.14 -12.22
N THR A 105 2.46 22.31 -11.79
CA THR A 105 3.17 23.21 -10.86
C THR A 105 2.21 23.68 -9.74
N GLY A 106 2.77 24.13 -8.61
CA GLY A 106 2.02 24.68 -7.48
C GLY A 106 0.98 23.70 -6.89
N PHE A 107 -0.22 24.21 -6.56
CA PHE A 107 -1.32 23.42 -5.97
C PHE A 107 -1.92 22.35 -6.89
N SER A 108 -1.57 22.36 -8.18
CA SER A 108 -1.99 21.33 -9.12
C SER A 108 -1.15 20.05 -9.02
N THR A 109 0.07 20.13 -8.48
CA THR A 109 0.94 18.96 -8.25
C THR A 109 0.32 17.98 -7.25
N GLU A 110 0.75 16.72 -7.25
CA GLU A 110 0.29 15.73 -6.25
C GLU A 110 0.54 16.21 -4.81
N LYS A 111 1.74 16.72 -4.53
CA LYS A 111 2.06 17.34 -3.23
C LYS A 111 1.17 18.54 -2.93
N GLY A 112 0.95 19.42 -3.91
CA GLY A 112 0.13 20.61 -3.79
C GLY A 112 -1.33 20.28 -3.50
N GLN A 113 -1.88 19.25 -4.15
CA GLN A 113 -3.23 18.76 -3.90
C GLN A 113 -3.35 18.20 -2.47
N LEU A 114 -2.35 17.44 -2.00
CA LEU A 114 -2.29 16.97 -0.61
C LEU A 114 -2.32 18.15 0.37
N VAL A 115 -1.47 19.16 0.18
CA VAL A 115 -1.43 20.37 1.01
C VAL A 115 -2.76 21.13 0.98
N ARG A 116 -3.35 21.36 -0.20
CA ARG A 116 -4.67 22.01 -0.34
C ARG A 116 -5.73 21.27 0.45
N SER A 117 -5.66 19.94 0.42
CA SER A 117 -6.64 19.08 1.07
C SER A 117 -6.48 19.05 2.61
N ILE A 118 -5.32 19.44 3.14
CA ILE A 118 -5.04 19.59 4.58
C ILE A 118 -5.46 20.97 5.06
N LEU A 119 -5.19 22.01 4.26
CA LEU A 119 -5.59 23.39 4.55
C LEU A 119 -7.11 23.57 4.49
N TYR A 120 -7.77 22.85 3.59
CA TYR A 120 -9.22 22.90 3.37
C TYR A 120 -9.84 21.49 3.50
N PRO A 121 -9.90 20.93 4.71
CA PRO A 121 -10.54 19.63 4.92
C PRO A 121 -12.05 19.75 4.64
N LYS A 122 -12.66 18.70 4.09
CA LYS A 122 -14.13 18.62 4.03
C LYS A 122 -14.66 18.69 5.47
N PRO A 123 -15.63 19.57 5.78
CA PRO A 123 -16.22 19.62 7.11
C PRO A 123 -16.87 18.25 7.39
N THR A 124 -16.46 17.61 8.47
CA THR A 124 -17.16 16.45 9.03
C THR A 124 -18.12 16.98 10.09
N ASP A 125 -19.41 16.80 9.89
CA ASP A 125 -20.41 17.21 10.89
C ASP A 125 -20.22 16.41 12.17
N PHE A 126 -19.70 17.07 13.20
CA PHE A 126 -19.47 16.44 14.49
C PHE A 126 -20.79 16.30 15.23
N LYS A 127 -21.38 15.09 15.20
CA LYS A 127 -22.61 14.76 15.95
C LYS A 127 -22.57 15.22 17.41
N LEU A 128 -21.42 15.11 18.08
CA LEU A 128 -21.24 15.57 19.47
C LEU A 128 -21.49 17.08 19.65
N TYR A 129 -21.03 17.92 18.73
CA TYR A 129 -21.26 19.37 18.82
C TYR A 129 -22.72 19.69 18.53
N HIS A 130 -23.32 19.02 17.54
CA HIS A 130 -24.74 19.15 17.28
C HIS A 130 -25.58 18.76 18.51
N ASP A 131 -25.26 17.65 19.17
CA ASP A 131 -25.95 17.19 20.38
C ASP A 131 -25.72 18.15 21.56
N ALA A 132 -24.51 18.70 21.71
CA ALA A 132 -24.21 19.72 22.71
C ALA A 132 -25.00 21.03 22.45
N TYR A 133 -25.14 21.44 21.19
CA TYR A 133 -25.97 22.58 20.80
C TYR A 133 -27.46 22.31 21.03
N LEU A 134 -27.95 21.10 20.75
CA LEU A 134 -29.32 20.69 21.03
C LEU A 134 -29.60 20.71 22.54
N PHE A 135 -28.66 20.22 23.34
CA PHE A 135 -28.71 20.29 24.80
C PHE A 135 -28.73 21.74 25.29
N LEU A 136 -27.87 22.61 24.72
CA LEU A 136 -27.86 24.04 25.03
C LEU A 136 -29.19 24.72 24.65
N LEU A 137 -29.76 24.39 23.49
CA LEU A 137 -31.08 24.86 23.06
C LEU A 137 -32.20 24.44 24.02
N CYS A 138 -32.13 23.20 24.54
CA CYS A 138 -33.05 22.71 25.55
C CYS A 138 -32.94 23.51 26.86
N LEU A 139 -31.71 23.77 27.34
CA LEU A 139 -31.45 24.61 28.52
C LEU A 139 -31.99 26.03 28.34
N VAL A 140 -31.75 26.64 27.18
CA VAL A 140 -32.29 27.97 26.84
C VAL A 140 -33.82 27.95 26.78
N GLY A 141 -34.43 26.87 26.29
CA GLY A 141 -35.88 26.69 26.30
C GLY A 141 -36.45 26.66 27.71
N VAL A 142 -35.85 25.87 28.62
CA VAL A 142 -36.25 25.82 30.03
C VAL A 142 -36.03 27.18 30.71
N ALA A 143 -34.90 27.84 30.44
CA ALA A 143 -34.60 29.18 30.93
C ALA A 143 -35.65 30.20 30.48
N GLY A 144 -36.07 30.14 29.21
CA GLY A 144 -37.11 31.00 28.64
C GLY A 144 -38.46 30.82 29.31
N ILE A 145 -38.87 29.59 29.60
CA ILE A 145 -40.10 29.31 30.36
C ILE A 145 -40.01 29.89 31.77
N GLY A 146 -38.89 29.65 32.47
CA GLY A 146 -38.65 30.20 33.80
C GLY A 146 -38.65 31.74 33.80
N PHE A 147 -38.02 32.35 32.81
CA PHE A 147 -37.97 33.79 32.60
C PHE A 147 -39.37 34.40 32.44
N ILE A 148 -40.20 33.82 31.56
CA ILE A 148 -41.58 34.27 31.35
C ILE A 148 -42.40 34.14 32.64
N TYR A 149 -42.26 33.00 33.34
CA TYR A 149 -42.96 32.75 34.59
C TYR A 149 -42.61 33.79 35.67
N THR A 150 -41.32 34.09 35.85
CA THR A 150 -40.84 35.10 36.82
C THR A 150 -41.35 36.49 36.47
N ILE A 151 -41.35 36.88 35.20
CA ILE A 151 -41.90 38.18 34.77
C ILE A 151 -43.39 38.30 35.09
N VAL A 152 -44.18 37.27 34.76
CA VAL A 152 -45.64 37.28 35.03
C VAL A 152 -45.90 37.38 36.53
N LEU A 153 -45.20 36.59 37.34
CA LEU A 153 -45.35 36.59 38.80
C LEU A 153 -44.95 37.94 39.42
N SER A 154 -43.84 38.52 38.98
CA SER A 154 -43.34 39.80 39.51
C SER A 154 -44.22 40.99 39.10
N ILE A 155 -44.89 40.93 37.93
CA ILE A 155 -45.93 41.91 37.54
C ILE A 155 -47.16 41.76 38.45
N MET A 156 -47.62 40.53 38.71
CA MET A 156 -48.76 40.28 39.61
C MET A 156 -48.50 40.78 41.04
N ASN A 157 -47.26 40.63 41.52
CA ASN A 157 -46.84 41.04 42.86
C ASN A 157 -46.44 42.54 42.96
N LYS A 158 -46.59 43.34 41.88
CA LYS A 158 -46.24 44.78 41.82
C LYS A 158 -44.80 45.10 42.26
N VAL A 159 -43.85 44.25 41.86
CA VAL A 159 -42.42 44.44 42.16
C VAL A 159 -41.84 45.58 41.29
N PRO A 160 -40.88 46.39 41.78
CA PRO A 160 -40.25 47.45 41.00
C PRO A 160 -39.58 46.94 39.72
N ALA A 161 -39.74 47.65 38.60
CA ALA A 161 -39.22 47.25 37.28
C ALA A 161 -37.70 47.00 37.27
N LYS A 162 -36.93 47.74 38.07
CA LYS A 162 -35.48 47.54 38.22
C LYS A 162 -35.14 46.15 38.75
N THR A 163 -35.92 45.65 39.71
CA THR A 163 -35.71 44.32 40.31
C THR A 163 -36.07 43.21 39.33
N ILE A 164 -37.17 43.39 38.58
CA ILE A 164 -37.59 42.46 37.53
C ILE A 164 -36.48 42.27 36.50
N ILE A 165 -35.85 43.35 36.04
CA ILE A 165 -34.76 43.28 35.04
C ILE A 165 -33.55 42.51 35.58
N ILE A 166 -33.15 42.76 36.83
CA ILE A 166 -31.98 42.11 37.44
C ILE A 166 -32.24 40.60 37.63
N GLU A 167 -33.38 40.22 38.22
CA GLU A 167 -33.75 38.81 38.44
C GLU A 167 -33.89 38.04 37.12
N SER A 168 -34.42 38.71 36.10
CA SER A 168 -34.61 38.13 34.76
C SER A 168 -33.28 37.86 34.06
N LEU A 169 -32.29 38.76 34.19
CA LEU A 169 -30.95 38.56 33.65
C LEU A 169 -30.18 37.45 34.39
N ASP A 170 -30.40 37.32 35.70
CA ASP A 170 -29.74 36.32 36.55
C ASP A 170 -30.10 34.87 36.14
N ILE A 171 -31.37 34.63 35.78
CA ILE A 171 -31.83 33.33 35.26
C ILE A 171 -31.07 32.91 34.00
N VAL A 172 -30.76 33.86 33.10
CA VAL A 172 -30.03 33.58 31.86
C VAL A 172 -28.56 33.24 32.17
N THR A 173 -27.93 33.95 33.10
CA THR A 173 -26.53 33.69 33.49
C THR A 173 -26.35 32.37 34.25
N ILE A 174 -27.35 31.94 35.03
CA ILE A 174 -27.32 30.65 35.74
C ILE A 174 -27.50 29.47 34.77
N THR A 175 -28.31 29.64 33.72
CA THR A 175 -28.72 28.53 32.84
C THR A 175 -27.72 28.19 31.74
N VAL A 176 -26.92 29.17 31.28
CA VAL A 176 -25.87 28.94 30.27
C VAL A 176 -24.50 28.99 30.96
N PRO A 177 -23.93 27.85 31.36
CA PRO A 177 -22.62 27.83 32.02
C PRO A 177 -21.51 28.24 31.04
N PRO A 178 -20.85 29.40 31.22
CA PRO A 178 -19.78 29.84 30.33
C PRO A 178 -18.55 28.93 30.40
N ALA A 179 -18.45 28.10 31.44
CA ALA A 179 -17.37 27.15 31.64
C ALA A 179 -17.44 25.91 30.73
N LEU A 180 -18.58 25.64 30.07
CA LEU A 180 -18.77 24.39 29.32
C LEU A 180 -17.82 24.25 28.11
N PRO A 181 -17.62 25.27 27.24
CA PRO A 181 -16.63 25.18 26.16
C PRO A 181 -15.18 25.05 26.67
N ALA A 182 -14.87 25.73 27.77
CA ALA A 182 -13.54 25.66 28.40
C ALA A 182 -13.26 24.26 28.96
N ALA A 183 -14.25 23.65 29.62
CA ALA A 183 -14.16 22.28 30.16
C ALA A 183 -13.97 21.24 29.04
N MET A 184 -14.71 21.35 27.93
CA MET A 184 -14.55 20.46 26.78
C MET A 184 -13.15 20.56 26.18
N THR A 185 -12.64 21.79 26.00
CA THR A 185 -11.30 22.03 25.45
C THR A 185 -10.22 21.46 26.38
N ALA A 186 -10.33 21.69 27.69
CA ALA A 186 -9.41 21.16 28.68
C ALA A 186 -9.40 19.61 28.69
N GLY A 187 -10.58 18.98 28.57
CA GLY A 187 -10.69 17.51 28.47
C GLY A 187 -9.99 16.94 27.24
N ILE A 188 -10.15 17.57 26.08
CA ILE A 188 -9.48 17.16 24.84
C ILE A 188 -7.96 17.30 24.94
N VAL A 189 -7.46 18.43 25.48
CA VAL A 189 -6.02 18.64 25.68
C VAL A 189 -5.43 17.64 26.66
N TYR A 190 -6.15 17.30 27.74
CA TYR A 190 -5.72 16.28 28.68
C TYR A 190 -5.63 14.90 28.03
N ALA A 191 -6.66 14.51 27.25
CA ALA A 191 -6.66 13.26 26.51
C ALA A 191 -5.51 13.18 25.49
N GLN A 192 -5.25 14.27 24.75
CA GLN A 192 -4.14 14.37 23.80
C GLN A 192 -2.78 14.20 24.51
N ARG A 193 -2.57 14.85 25.66
CA ARG A 193 -1.35 14.70 26.47
C ARG A 193 -1.17 13.27 27.02
N ARG A 194 -2.26 12.57 27.34
CA ARG A 194 -2.22 11.17 27.77
C ARG A 194 -1.82 10.25 26.62
N LEU A 195 -2.38 10.47 25.43
CA LEU A 195 -2.02 9.72 24.22
C LEU A 195 -0.55 9.94 23.82
N LYS A 196 -0.08 11.20 23.87
CA LYS A 196 1.31 11.55 23.54
C LYS A 196 2.32 10.84 24.45
N ARG A 197 1.99 10.65 25.74
CA ARG A 197 2.85 9.89 26.68
C ARG A 197 3.03 8.42 26.31
N ILE A 198 2.13 7.87 25.50
CA ILE A 198 2.15 6.48 25.04
C ILE A 198 2.72 6.40 23.60
N GLY A 199 3.19 7.50 23.01
CA GLY A 199 3.71 7.55 21.63
C GLY A 199 2.66 7.82 20.55
N ILE A 200 1.42 8.11 20.93
CA ILE A 200 0.32 8.37 19.99
C ILE A 200 0.20 9.87 19.74
N PHE A 201 0.45 10.31 18.51
CA PHE A 201 0.43 11.71 18.09
C PHE A 201 -0.86 12.04 17.35
N CYS A 202 -1.73 12.81 18.00
CA CYS A 202 -2.97 13.27 17.38
C CYS A 202 -2.79 14.64 16.72
N ILE A 203 -3.03 14.70 15.41
CA ILE A 203 -2.95 15.94 14.61
C ILE A 203 -4.25 16.75 14.74
N SER A 204 -5.39 16.07 14.81
CA SER A 204 -6.71 16.70 14.99
C SER A 204 -7.34 16.26 16.32
N PRO A 205 -7.23 17.06 17.40
CA PRO A 205 -7.71 16.67 18.72
C PRO A 205 -9.21 16.37 18.79
N GLN A 206 -10.02 16.97 17.89
CA GLN A 206 -11.46 16.71 17.80
C GLN A 206 -11.78 15.25 17.43
N ARG A 207 -10.90 14.57 16.67
CA ARG A 207 -11.11 13.17 16.27
C ARG A 207 -10.93 12.17 17.42
N ILE A 208 -10.30 12.57 18.54
CA ILE A 208 -10.10 11.70 19.71
C ILE A 208 -11.44 11.17 20.26
N ASN A 209 -12.48 12.02 20.28
CA ASN A 209 -13.80 11.63 20.78
C ASN A 209 -14.53 10.70 19.80
N MET A 210 -14.36 10.91 18.50
CA MET A 210 -14.96 10.06 17.46
C MET A 210 -14.48 8.61 17.56
N CYS A 211 -13.22 8.39 17.98
CA CYS A 211 -12.71 7.04 18.14
C CYS A 211 -13.47 6.22 19.20
N GLY A 212 -14.12 6.87 20.17
CA GLY A 212 -14.96 6.19 21.16
C GLY A 212 -16.32 5.73 20.62
N GLN A 213 -16.71 6.20 19.44
CA GLN A 213 -17.98 5.89 18.79
C GLN A 213 -17.83 4.93 17.60
N LEU A 214 -16.63 4.38 17.37
CA LEU A 214 -16.36 3.48 16.25
C LEU A 214 -17.26 2.25 16.31
N ASN A 215 -17.92 1.96 15.20
CA ASN A 215 -18.73 0.75 15.00
C ASN A 215 -17.97 -0.30 14.19
N VAL A 216 -17.07 0.17 13.31
CA VAL A 216 -16.39 -0.65 12.34
C VAL A 216 -14.97 -0.13 12.10
N VAL A 217 -13.99 -1.03 12.03
CA VAL A 217 -12.60 -0.71 11.73
C VAL A 217 -12.14 -1.53 10.53
N CYS A 218 -11.71 -0.83 9.49
CA CYS A 218 -11.05 -1.40 8.33
C CYS A 218 -9.54 -1.44 8.59
N PHE A 219 -8.93 -2.60 8.38
CA PHE A 219 -7.50 -2.82 8.49
C PHE A 219 -6.92 -3.14 7.12
N ASP A 220 -5.83 -2.47 6.75
CA ASP A 220 -4.98 -3.00 5.70
C ASP A 220 -4.21 -4.24 6.19
N LYS A 221 -3.76 -5.08 5.26
CA LYS A 221 -3.07 -6.33 5.60
C LYS A 221 -1.57 -6.10 5.77
N THR A 222 -0.93 -5.54 4.75
CA THR A 222 0.55 -5.46 4.67
C THR A 222 1.03 -4.32 5.55
N GLY A 223 2.07 -4.55 6.36
CA GLY A 223 2.58 -3.56 7.31
C GLY A 223 1.66 -3.18 8.48
N THR A 224 0.38 -3.51 8.39
CA THR A 224 -0.62 -3.27 9.44
C THR A 224 -0.87 -4.53 10.26
N LEU A 225 -1.49 -5.57 9.68
CA LEU A 225 -1.74 -6.84 10.36
C LEU A 225 -0.53 -7.78 10.31
N THR A 226 0.25 -7.69 9.23
CA THR A 226 1.50 -8.43 9.05
C THR A 226 2.70 -7.52 9.25
N GLU A 227 3.86 -8.12 9.53
CA GLU A 227 5.15 -7.42 9.55
C GLU A 227 5.44 -6.79 8.16
N ASP A 228 6.29 -5.77 8.13
CA ASP A 228 6.66 -4.99 6.92
C ASP A 228 7.61 -5.74 5.96
N GLY A 229 7.69 -7.07 6.08
CA GLY A 229 8.63 -7.92 5.35
C GLY A 229 8.00 -9.20 4.80
N LEU A 230 8.66 -9.75 3.80
CA LEU A 230 8.39 -11.07 3.25
C LEU A 230 9.55 -11.98 3.61
N ASP A 231 9.26 -13.18 4.09
CA ASP A 231 10.29 -14.19 4.33
C ASP A 231 10.18 -15.29 3.27
N LEU A 232 11.32 -15.73 2.74
CA LEU A 232 11.37 -16.87 1.85
C LEU A 232 11.11 -18.13 2.67
N TRP A 233 10.01 -18.82 2.36
CA TRP A 233 9.67 -20.09 2.99
C TRP A 233 10.32 -21.27 2.25
N GLY A 234 10.38 -21.18 0.92
CA GLY A 234 11.04 -22.19 0.09
C GLY A 234 10.86 -21.99 -1.40
N ILE A 235 11.43 -22.91 -2.16
CA ILE A 235 11.45 -22.97 -3.61
C ILE A 235 10.89 -24.32 -4.05
N HIS A 236 10.09 -24.32 -5.11
CA HIS A 236 9.53 -25.53 -5.71
C HIS A 236 9.84 -25.52 -7.20
N ARG A 237 10.97 -26.13 -7.58
CA ARG A 237 11.48 -26.15 -8.97
C ARG A 237 10.66 -27.11 -9.83
N ALA A 238 10.56 -26.80 -11.11
CA ALA A 238 9.95 -27.65 -12.12
C ALA A 238 10.99 -28.05 -13.16
N GLU A 239 11.09 -29.35 -13.43
CA GLU A 239 11.97 -29.93 -14.44
C GLU A 239 11.14 -30.92 -15.28
N ASP A 240 11.24 -30.82 -16.61
CA ASP A 240 10.56 -31.69 -17.59
C ASP A 240 9.04 -31.87 -17.36
N GLY A 241 8.36 -30.81 -16.94
CA GLY A 241 6.90 -30.84 -16.71
C GLY A 241 6.50 -31.59 -15.43
N SER A 242 7.42 -31.71 -14.46
CA SER A 242 7.15 -32.25 -13.13
C SER A 242 7.77 -31.36 -12.05
N PHE A 243 7.17 -31.31 -10.87
CA PHE A 243 7.76 -30.60 -9.74
C PHE A 243 8.78 -31.49 -9.02
N CYS A 244 9.94 -30.91 -8.69
CA CYS A 244 10.92 -31.51 -7.79
C CYS A 244 10.44 -31.42 -6.33
N SER A 245 11.11 -32.08 -5.39
CA SER A 245 10.79 -31.88 -3.97
C SER A 245 10.98 -30.41 -3.55
N PRO A 246 10.11 -29.84 -2.70
CA PRO A 246 10.27 -28.48 -2.22
C PRO A 246 11.57 -28.32 -1.41
N GLU A 247 12.31 -27.27 -1.70
CA GLU A 247 13.63 -26.97 -1.14
C GLU A 247 13.54 -25.69 -0.30
N SER A 248 13.98 -25.73 0.98
CA SER A 248 13.91 -24.56 1.87
C SER A 248 15.01 -23.51 1.63
N GLU A 249 16.13 -23.90 1.01
CA GLU A 249 17.31 -23.03 0.85
C GLU A 249 17.76 -22.98 -0.61
N ALA A 250 17.86 -21.76 -1.16
CA ALA A 250 18.32 -21.51 -2.52
C ALA A 250 19.84 -21.57 -2.68
N ALA A 251 20.59 -21.38 -1.58
CA ALA A 251 22.04 -21.21 -1.56
C ALA A 251 22.84 -22.53 -1.47
N LYS A 252 22.20 -23.70 -1.64
CA LYS A 252 22.92 -24.98 -1.66
C LYS A 252 23.81 -25.08 -2.90
N ASP A 253 25.04 -25.58 -2.77
CA ASP A 253 26.03 -25.66 -3.87
C ASP A 253 25.50 -26.33 -5.16
N SER A 254 24.59 -27.31 -5.03
CA SER A 254 23.95 -27.96 -6.18
C SER A 254 22.96 -27.08 -6.94
N LEU A 255 22.45 -26.03 -6.31
CA LEU A 255 21.39 -25.16 -6.82
C LEU A 255 21.92 -23.82 -7.36
N VAL A 256 23.07 -23.34 -6.85
CA VAL A 256 23.64 -22.04 -7.20
C VAL A 256 23.80 -21.85 -8.71
N ASN A 257 24.15 -22.92 -9.45
CA ASN A 257 24.37 -22.87 -10.90
C ASN A 257 23.12 -23.13 -11.76
N THR A 258 21.95 -23.33 -11.14
CA THR A 258 20.71 -23.60 -11.88
C THR A 258 20.18 -22.36 -12.59
N THR A 259 19.46 -22.55 -13.71
CA THR A 259 18.70 -21.48 -14.38
C THR A 259 17.66 -20.84 -13.45
N PHE A 260 17.13 -21.61 -12.48
CA PHE A 260 16.22 -21.11 -11.46
C PHE A 260 16.88 -20.05 -10.56
N VAL A 261 18.02 -20.36 -9.96
CA VAL A 261 18.74 -19.42 -9.07
C VAL A 261 19.29 -18.24 -9.87
N ALA A 262 19.78 -18.46 -11.10
CA ALA A 262 20.18 -17.37 -11.99
C ALA A 262 19.01 -16.41 -12.29
N CYS A 263 17.80 -16.92 -12.52
CA CYS A 263 16.60 -16.10 -12.70
C CYS A 263 16.26 -15.33 -11.41
N MET A 264 16.32 -15.99 -10.25
CA MET A 264 16.08 -15.40 -8.93
C MET A 264 17.08 -14.27 -8.63
N ALA A 265 18.35 -14.44 -9.00
CA ALA A 265 19.43 -13.50 -8.75
C ALA A 265 19.48 -12.32 -9.73
N THR A 266 18.85 -12.41 -10.92
CA THR A 266 18.98 -11.37 -11.96
C THR A 266 17.66 -10.66 -12.29
N CYS A 267 16.53 -11.33 -12.09
CA CYS A 267 15.21 -10.78 -12.37
C CYS A 267 14.76 -9.89 -11.20
N HIS A 268 15.42 -8.76 -10.99
CA HIS A 268 15.11 -7.81 -9.91
C HIS A 268 15.32 -6.37 -10.33
N SER A 269 14.75 -5.44 -9.56
CA SER A 269 14.97 -3.99 -9.73
C SER A 269 15.89 -3.40 -8.65
N LEU A 270 16.65 -4.23 -7.92
CA LEU A 270 17.61 -3.80 -6.90
C LEU A 270 18.71 -2.93 -7.49
N THR A 271 19.16 -1.98 -6.68
CA THR A 271 20.27 -1.06 -6.96
C THR A 271 21.13 -0.92 -5.70
N LYS A 272 22.38 -0.50 -5.84
CA LYS A 272 23.30 -0.30 -4.72
C LYS A 272 23.43 1.19 -4.45
N ILE A 273 22.94 1.64 -3.30
CA ILE A 273 22.99 3.04 -2.85
C ILE A 273 23.92 3.09 -1.64
N GLU A 274 24.96 3.92 -1.71
CA GLU A 274 25.97 4.05 -0.63
C GLU A 274 26.62 2.71 -0.19
N GLY A 275 26.63 1.72 -1.08
CA GLY A 275 27.17 0.40 -0.80
C GLY A 275 26.16 -0.62 -0.28
N GLU A 276 24.94 -0.21 0.07
CA GLU A 276 23.86 -1.09 0.53
C GLU A 276 22.87 -1.41 -0.61
N LEU A 277 22.33 -2.63 -0.59
CA LEU A 277 21.30 -3.05 -1.55
C LEU A 277 19.96 -2.41 -1.18
N SER A 278 19.37 -1.71 -2.15
CA SER A 278 18.10 -1.02 -1.99
C SER A 278 17.15 -1.34 -3.14
N GLY A 279 15.88 -1.57 -2.81
CA GLY A 279 14.81 -1.88 -3.75
C GLY A 279 13.65 -2.60 -3.07
N ASP A 280 12.77 -3.22 -3.86
CA ASP A 280 11.56 -3.88 -3.34
C ASP A 280 11.92 -4.98 -2.31
N PRO A 281 11.24 -5.06 -1.15
CA PRO A 281 11.54 -6.05 -0.12
C PRO A 281 11.47 -7.51 -0.61
N LEU A 282 10.57 -7.81 -1.56
CA LEU A 282 10.48 -9.12 -2.22
C LEU A 282 11.76 -9.41 -2.99
N ASP A 283 12.24 -8.44 -3.76
CA ASP A 283 13.44 -8.57 -4.57
C ASP A 283 14.68 -8.70 -3.69
N LEU A 284 14.73 -7.93 -2.60
CA LEU A 284 15.84 -7.95 -1.64
C LEU A 284 15.93 -9.32 -0.97
N LYS A 285 14.83 -9.85 -0.45
CA LYS A 285 14.79 -11.16 0.21
C LYS A 285 15.06 -12.30 -0.75
N MET A 286 14.53 -12.20 -1.97
CA MET A 286 14.79 -13.13 -3.05
C MET A 286 16.29 -13.15 -3.41
N PHE A 287 16.91 -11.98 -3.59
CA PHE A 287 18.32 -11.85 -3.91
C PHE A 287 19.23 -12.32 -2.77
N SER A 288 18.98 -11.85 -1.54
CA SER A 288 19.74 -12.26 -0.35
C SER A 288 19.71 -13.77 -0.12
N ALA A 289 18.60 -14.44 -0.45
CA ALA A 289 18.49 -15.89 -0.33
C ALA A 289 19.39 -16.65 -1.33
N THR A 290 19.74 -16.05 -2.47
CA THR A 290 20.65 -16.68 -3.45
C THR A 290 22.11 -16.65 -3.00
N GLY A 291 22.50 -15.70 -2.15
CA GLY A 291 23.90 -15.46 -1.78
C GLY A 291 24.76 -14.83 -2.89
N TRP A 292 24.16 -14.46 -4.03
CA TRP A 292 24.87 -13.80 -5.12
C TRP A 292 25.23 -12.34 -4.77
N ILE A 293 26.21 -11.79 -5.48
CA ILE A 293 26.74 -10.45 -5.28
C ILE A 293 26.38 -9.58 -6.49
N LEU A 294 25.79 -8.42 -6.22
CA LEU A 294 25.45 -7.42 -7.23
C LEU A 294 26.59 -6.39 -7.33
N GLU A 295 27.20 -6.30 -8.51
CA GLU A 295 28.18 -5.28 -8.84
C GLU A 295 27.56 -4.31 -9.85
N GLU A 296 27.37 -3.06 -9.41
CA GLU A 296 26.96 -1.96 -10.27
C GLU A 296 28.18 -1.12 -10.66
N PRO A 297 28.24 -0.59 -11.89
CA PRO A 297 29.35 0.25 -12.33
C PRO A 297 29.41 1.55 -11.54
N THR A 298 30.60 1.90 -11.05
CA THR A 298 30.83 3.15 -10.31
C THR A 298 30.89 4.34 -11.29
N GLU A 299 30.55 5.56 -10.83
CA GLU A 299 30.60 6.78 -11.66
C GLU A 299 31.99 7.02 -12.28
N GLU A 300 33.05 6.67 -11.55
CA GLU A 300 34.45 6.78 -12.00
C GLU A 300 34.81 5.77 -13.10
N GLU A 301 34.30 4.54 -13.02
CA GLU A 301 34.57 3.46 -13.98
C GLU A 301 33.81 3.67 -15.30
N THR A 302 32.63 4.27 -15.21
CA THR A 302 31.79 4.63 -16.36
C THR A 302 32.39 5.79 -17.16
N ALA A 303 33.17 6.68 -16.52
CA ALA A 303 33.85 7.79 -17.16
C ALA A 303 35.13 7.38 -17.91
N LEU A 304 35.79 6.28 -17.49
CA LEU A 304 37.07 5.82 -18.03
C LEU A 304 36.94 4.84 -19.21
N HIS A 305 35.86 4.06 -19.28
CA HIS A 305 35.69 3.02 -20.29
C HIS A 305 34.52 3.31 -21.24
N ASN A 306 34.83 3.48 -22.53
CA ASN A 306 33.88 3.85 -23.58
C ASN A 306 33.12 2.64 -24.19
N PRO A 307 32.79 1.60 -23.41
CA PRO A 307 31.48 0.99 -23.55
C PRO A 307 30.81 0.63 -22.20
N ILE A 308 29.53 0.97 -22.11
CA ILE A 308 28.44 0.40 -21.28
C ILE A 308 28.87 -0.82 -20.45
N MET A 309 29.18 -0.61 -19.17
CA MET A 309 29.31 -1.72 -18.22
C MET A 309 27.91 -2.02 -17.67
N PRO A 310 27.27 -3.15 -18.05
CA PRO A 310 25.98 -3.53 -17.48
C PRO A 310 26.14 -3.88 -16.01
N THR A 311 25.07 -3.78 -15.22
CA THR A 311 25.04 -4.36 -13.87
C THR A 311 25.34 -5.86 -13.97
N VAL A 312 26.36 -6.32 -13.24
CA VAL A 312 26.80 -7.72 -13.24
C VAL A 312 26.39 -8.37 -11.94
N VAL A 313 25.81 -9.56 -12.03
CA VAL A 313 25.53 -10.42 -10.88
C VAL A 313 26.49 -11.60 -10.92
N ARG A 314 27.15 -11.86 -9.80
CA ARG A 314 28.15 -12.92 -9.65
C ARG A 314 27.75 -13.88 -8.53
N PRO A 315 28.03 -15.20 -8.66
CA PRO A 315 27.85 -16.13 -7.54
C PRO A 315 28.80 -15.77 -6.37
N PRO A 316 28.50 -16.20 -5.13
CA PRO A 316 29.37 -15.97 -4.00
C PRO A 316 30.76 -16.59 -4.26
N LYS A 317 31.82 -15.81 -4.03
CA LYS A 317 33.20 -16.31 -4.06
C LYS A 317 33.38 -17.26 -2.87
N HIS A 318 33.23 -18.56 -3.04
CA HIS A 318 33.67 -19.48 -2.01
C HIS A 318 35.19 -19.40 -1.90
N ILE A 319 35.64 -19.13 -0.67
CA ILE A 319 37.02 -19.14 -0.19
C ILE A 319 37.63 -20.47 -0.64
N ALA A 320 38.70 -20.40 -1.44
CA ALA A 320 39.51 -21.57 -1.75
C ALA A 320 39.88 -22.26 -0.42
N PRO A 321 39.62 -23.57 -0.24
CA PRO A 321 40.16 -24.27 0.91
C PRO A 321 41.67 -24.09 0.89
N GLU A 322 42.22 -23.59 2.00
CA GLU A 322 43.65 -23.43 2.18
C GLU A 322 44.36 -24.76 1.87
N SER A 323 45.07 -24.75 0.74
CA SER A 323 46.25 -25.54 0.43
C SER A 323 46.37 -26.92 1.08
N HIS A 324 45.93 -27.96 0.37
CA HIS A 324 46.72 -29.18 0.28
C HIS A 324 46.81 -29.66 -1.17
N GLN A 325 47.99 -29.36 -1.74
CA GLN A 325 48.62 -29.91 -2.94
C GLN A 325 47.77 -30.90 -3.77
N SER A 326 47.16 -30.41 -4.85
CA SER A 326 46.97 -31.24 -6.06
C SER A 326 46.80 -30.39 -7.33
N ASN A 327 47.75 -30.59 -8.24
CA ASN A 327 47.76 -30.28 -9.69
C ASN A 327 47.35 -28.87 -10.19
N PRO A 328 48.26 -28.11 -10.84
CA PRO A 328 47.98 -26.78 -11.40
C PRO A 328 47.05 -26.78 -12.64
N LEU A 329 46.73 -27.95 -13.21
CA LEU A 329 45.80 -28.06 -14.34
C LEU A 329 44.32 -28.05 -13.90
N THR A 330 44.00 -28.63 -12.76
CA THR A 330 42.63 -28.69 -12.21
C THR A 330 42.17 -27.33 -11.66
N GLN A 331 43.06 -26.57 -11.01
CA GLN A 331 42.76 -25.21 -10.55
C GLN A 331 42.40 -24.24 -11.70
N SER A 332 42.98 -24.42 -12.89
CA SER A 332 42.68 -23.57 -14.04
C SER A 332 41.30 -23.83 -14.67
N MET A 333 40.81 -25.08 -14.58
CA MET A 333 39.46 -25.44 -15.04
C MET A 333 38.39 -25.01 -14.03
N GLU A 334 38.61 -25.21 -12.73
CA GLU A 334 37.65 -24.79 -11.70
C GLU A 334 37.49 -23.27 -11.59
N LEU A 335 38.59 -22.49 -11.68
CA LEU A 335 38.49 -21.02 -11.76
C LEU A 335 37.82 -20.54 -13.06
N SER A 336 37.92 -21.29 -14.16
CA SER A 336 37.27 -20.94 -15.42
C SER A 336 35.77 -21.22 -15.40
N GLU A 337 35.32 -22.28 -14.72
CA GLU A 337 33.89 -22.59 -14.53
C GLU A 337 33.21 -21.61 -13.55
N LEU A 338 33.90 -21.19 -12.49
CA LEU A 338 33.41 -20.16 -11.56
C LEU A 338 33.34 -18.76 -12.19
N SER A 339 34.25 -18.44 -13.11
CA SER A 339 34.22 -17.19 -13.90
C SER A 339 33.18 -17.21 -15.03
N ALA A 340 32.65 -18.39 -15.39
CA ALA A 340 31.67 -18.57 -16.47
C ALA A 340 30.22 -18.32 -16.04
N CYS A 341 29.96 -18.10 -14.75
CA CYS A 341 28.60 -17.91 -14.22
C CYS A 341 28.25 -16.42 -13.97
N GLU A 342 29.06 -15.49 -14.46
CA GLU A 342 28.76 -14.05 -14.37
C GLU A 342 27.67 -13.67 -15.35
N ILE A 343 26.67 -12.94 -14.85
CA ILE A 343 25.50 -12.56 -15.64
C ILE A 343 25.38 -11.05 -15.71
N GLY A 344 25.52 -10.48 -16.91
CA GLY A 344 25.27 -9.08 -17.17
C GLY A 344 23.79 -8.81 -17.49
N ILE A 345 23.17 -7.87 -16.79
CA ILE A 345 21.80 -7.43 -17.07
C ILE A 345 21.82 -6.43 -18.23
N VAL A 346 21.19 -6.80 -19.34
CA VAL A 346 21.20 -6.03 -20.60
C VAL A 346 20.04 -5.05 -20.66
N ARG A 347 18.84 -5.50 -20.30
CA ARG A 347 17.61 -4.69 -20.34
C ARG A 347 16.66 -5.18 -19.26
N GLN A 348 16.01 -4.26 -18.56
CA GLN A 348 15.00 -4.57 -17.56
C GLN A 348 13.64 -4.04 -18.00
N PHE A 349 12.61 -4.88 -17.87
CA PHE A 349 11.21 -4.49 -17.94
C PHE A 349 10.66 -4.50 -16.51
N PRO A 350 10.49 -3.31 -15.89
CA PRO A 350 10.06 -3.22 -14.51
C PRO A 350 8.68 -3.85 -14.31
N PHE A 351 8.41 -4.24 -13.07
CA PHE A 351 7.12 -4.80 -12.68
C PHE A 351 5.98 -3.87 -13.07
N SER A 352 4.91 -4.44 -13.65
CA SER A 352 3.71 -3.70 -14.01
C SER A 352 2.50 -4.27 -13.29
N SER A 353 1.82 -3.47 -12.49
CA SER A 353 0.62 -3.91 -11.75
C SER A 353 -0.52 -4.35 -12.69
N ALA A 354 -0.62 -3.75 -13.88
CA ALA A 354 -1.60 -4.15 -14.90
C ALA A 354 -1.26 -5.52 -15.52
N LEU A 355 0.02 -5.79 -15.78
CA LEU A 355 0.49 -7.07 -16.37
C LEU A 355 0.84 -8.14 -15.32
N GLN A 356 0.96 -7.74 -14.05
CA GLN A 356 1.33 -8.56 -12.89
C GLN A 356 2.64 -9.34 -13.04
N ARG A 357 3.62 -8.78 -13.78
CA ARG A 357 4.92 -9.42 -14.06
C ARG A 357 6.05 -8.44 -14.33
N MET A 358 7.27 -8.94 -14.21
CA MET A 358 8.56 -8.30 -14.53
C MET A 358 9.38 -9.26 -15.40
N SER A 359 10.22 -8.70 -16.29
CA SER A 359 11.16 -9.49 -17.07
C SER A 359 12.50 -8.77 -17.22
N VAL A 360 13.57 -9.54 -17.40
CA VAL A 360 14.92 -9.03 -17.65
C VAL A 360 15.54 -9.81 -18.79
N VAL A 361 16.31 -9.12 -19.62
CA VAL A 361 17.18 -9.75 -20.63
C VAL A 361 18.60 -9.70 -20.10
N VAL A 362 19.24 -10.86 -20.08
CA VAL A 362 20.57 -11.03 -19.54
C VAL A 362 21.50 -11.67 -20.56
N ARG A 363 22.80 -11.53 -20.30
CA ARG A 363 23.84 -12.22 -21.06
C ARG A 363 24.85 -12.83 -20.11
N ARG A 364 25.03 -14.15 -20.20
CA ARG A 364 26.07 -14.88 -19.45
C ARG A 364 27.44 -14.63 -20.10
N LEU A 365 28.47 -14.45 -19.28
CA LEU A 365 29.84 -14.28 -19.74
C LEU A 365 30.29 -15.55 -20.51
N GLY A 366 30.98 -15.38 -21.64
CA GLY A 366 31.40 -16.49 -22.50
C GLY A 366 30.33 -17.06 -23.44
N VAL A 367 29.05 -16.70 -23.24
CA VAL A 367 27.93 -17.19 -24.05
C VAL A 367 27.53 -16.16 -25.13
N LYS A 368 27.29 -16.65 -26.36
CA LYS A 368 26.93 -15.79 -27.50
C LYS A 368 25.44 -15.42 -27.55
N HIS A 369 24.56 -16.22 -26.95
CA HIS A 369 23.13 -15.93 -26.88
C HIS A 369 22.79 -15.11 -25.62
N MET A 370 21.60 -14.51 -25.64
CA MET A 370 21.01 -13.83 -24.49
C MET A 370 19.85 -14.66 -23.95
N ASP A 371 19.56 -14.54 -22.67
CA ASP A 371 18.43 -15.19 -22.02
C ASP A 371 17.44 -14.13 -21.53
N ALA A 372 16.15 -14.43 -21.63
CA ALA A 372 15.09 -13.66 -21.02
C ALA A 372 14.60 -14.40 -19.77
N PHE A 373 14.59 -13.72 -18.63
CA PHE A 373 14.02 -14.20 -17.39
C PHE A 373 12.77 -13.42 -17.05
N LEU A 374 11.80 -14.09 -16.45
CA LEU A 374 10.49 -13.52 -16.12
C LEU A 374 10.05 -14.01 -14.75
N LYS A 375 9.50 -13.08 -13.95
CA LYS A 375 8.83 -13.40 -12.69
C LYS A 375 7.49 -12.68 -12.59
N GLY A 376 6.50 -13.30 -11.96
CA GLY A 376 5.19 -12.69 -11.79
C GLY A 376 4.15 -13.57 -11.14
N ALA A 377 2.89 -13.14 -11.27
CA ALA A 377 1.73 -13.92 -10.82
C ALA A 377 1.71 -15.31 -11.52
N PRO A 378 1.58 -16.42 -10.77
CA PRO A 378 1.72 -17.77 -11.32
C PRO A 378 0.85 -18.05 -12.54
N GLU A 379 -0.40 -17.58 -12.53
CA GLU A 379 -1.37 -17.78 -13.60
C GLU A 379 -0.98 -17.03 -14.88
N VAL A 380 -0.42 -15.82 -14.72
CA VAL A 380 0.06 -15.00 -15.84
C VAL A 380 1.33 -15.59 -16.42
N VAL A 381 2.28 -16.01 -15.58
CA VAL A 381 3.52 -16.66 -16.05
C VAL A 381 3.18 -17.96 -16.77
N ALA A 382 2.33 -18.81 -16.20
CA ALA A 382 1.88 -20.05 -16.83
C ALA A 382 1.24 -19.82 -18.20
N SER A 383 0.47 -18.73 -18.38
CA SER A 383 -0.16 -18.39 -19.67
C SER A 383 0.85 -18.03 -20.77
N LEU A 384 2.06 -17.63 -20.40
CA LEU A 384 3.15 -17.25 -21.32
C LEU A 384 4.14 -18.41 -21.56
N CYS A 385 4.04 -19.49 -20.78
CA CYS A 385 4.93 -20.64 -20.86
C CYS A 385 4.42 -21.70 -21.85
N ARG A 386 5.35 -22.52 -22.34
CA ARG A 386 5.03 -23.69 -23.15
C ARG A 386 4.35 -24.75 -22.29
N GLN A 387 3.22 -25.25 -22.78
CA GLN A 387 2.32 -26.13 -22.02
C GLN A 387 2.99 -27.42 -21.50
N HIS A 388 3.98 -27.97 -22.22
CA HIS A 388 4.71 -29.17 -21.80
C HIS A 388 5.70 -28.93 -20.64
N THR A 389 6.09 -27.68 -20.39
CA THR A 389 6.99 -27.33 -19.26
C THR A 389 6.23 -27.12 -17.96
N ILE A 390 4.91 -26.94 -18.03
CA ILE A 390 4.07 -26.68 -16.86
C ILE A 390 3.68 -28.03 -16.24
N PRO A 391 3.94 -28.26 -14.95
CA PRO A 391 3.54 -29.49 -14.29
C PRO A 391 2.04 -29.71 -14.30
N GLN A 392 1.60 -30.97 -14.46
CA GLN A 392 0.17 -31.31 -14.44
C GLN A 392 -0.49 -30.96 -13.11
N THR A 393 0.27 -31.05 -12.01
CA THR A 393 -0.15 -30.70 -10.64
C THR A 393 0.01 -29.22 -10.31
N PHE A 394 0.30 -28.35 -11.30
CA PHE A 394 0.51 -26.91 -11.10
C PHE A 394 -0.63 -26.23 -10.37
N THR A 395 -1.86 -26.43 -10.84
CA THR A 395 -3.05 -25.76 -10.27
C THR A 395 -3.31 -26.22 -8.83
N GLU A 396 -3.24 -27.53 -8.58
CA GLU A 396 -3.44 -28.11 -7.24
C GLU A 396 -2.37 -27.60 -6.25
N THR A 397 -1.11 -27.63 -6.65
CA THR A 397 0.02 -27.15 -5.83
C THR A 397 -0.09 -25.66 -5.51
N LEU A 398 -0.47 -24.85 -6.50
CA LEU A 398 -0.68 -23.41 -6.31
C LEU A 398 -1.86 -23.14 -5.35
N GLU A 399 -2.97 -23.87 -5.50
CA GLU A 399 -4.11 -23.76 -4.59
C GLU A 399 -3.74 -24.15 -3.16
N ASP A 400 -2.93 -25.19 -2.97
CA ASP A 400 -2.52 -25.63 -1.64
C ASP A 400 -1.62 -24.60 -0.93
N TYR A 401 -0.66 -23.99 -1.62
CA TYR A 401 0.17 -22.93 -1.04
C TYR A 401 -0.63 -21.66 -0.76
N THR A 402 -1.52 -21.27 -1.67
CA THR A 402 -2.34 -20.07 -1.49
C THR A 402 -3.39 -20.25 -0.39
N ARG A 403 -3.94 -21.45 -0.21
CA ARG A 403 -4.85 -21.81 0.91
C ARG A 403 -4.14 -21.76 2.26
N GLN A 404 -2.85 -22.08 2.30
CA GLN A 404 -2.00 -21.93 3.49
C GLN A 404 -1.57 -20.48 3.76
N GLY A 405 -1.98 -19.51 2.92
CA GLY A 405 -1.67 -18.10 3.12
C GLY A 405 -0.28 -17.69 2.61
N PHE A 406 0.40 -18.55 1.85
CA PHE A 406 1.65 -18.17 1.22
C PHE A 406 1.42 -17.26 0.02
N ARG A 407 2.39 -16.36 -0.21
CA ARG A 407 2.52 -15.59 -1.43
C ARG A 407 3.41 -16.36 -2.40
N VAL A 408 2.83 -16.77 -3.52
CA VAL A 408 3.51 -17.58 -4.53
C VAL A 408 3.87 -16.73 -5.74
N ILE A 409 5.08 -16.88 -6.25
CA ILE A 409 5.60 -16.20 -7.44
C ILE A 409 6.14 -17.25 -8.39
N ALA A 410 5.77 -17.18 -9.67
CA ALA A 410 6.32 -18.08 -10.68
C ALA A 410 7.52 -17.46 -11.39
N LEU A 411 8.46 -18.32 -11.78
CA LEU A 411 9.60 -17.98 -12.62
C LEU A 411 9.50 -18.70 -13.97
N ALA A 412 9.98 -18.02 -15.01
CA ALA A 412 10.14 -18.60 -16.35
C ALA A 412 11.37 -18.06 -17.05
N HIS A 413 11.94 -18.83 -17.97
CA HIS A 413 13.07 -18.42 -18.79
C HIS A 413 12.83 -18.68 -20.27
N ARG A 414 13.57 -17.98 -21.13
CA ARG A 414 13.63 -18.29 -22.56
C ARG A 414 14.99 -17.91 -23.11
N GLN A 415 15.58 -18.84 -23.86
CA GLN A 415 16.75 -18.56 -24.65
C GLN A 415 16.35 -17.74 -25.89
N LEU A 416 16.98 -16.58 -26.09
CA LEU A 416 16.78 -15.73 -27.26
C LEU A 416 17.70 -16.17 -28.41
N GLU A 417 17.30 -15.83 -29.65
CA GLU A 417 18.08 -16.18 -30.85
C GLU A 417 19.50 -15.61 -30.80
N SER A 418 20.48 -16.44 -31.16
CA SER A 418 21.92 -16.11 -31.11
C SER A 418 22.35 -14.94 -32.02
N LYS A 419 21.49 -14.48 -32.94
CA LYS A 419 21.74 -13.37 -33.87
C LYS A 419 21.23 -12.01 -33.36
N LEU A 420 20.60 -11.96 -32.18
CA LEU A 420 20.08 -10.70 -31.62
C LEU A 420 21.24 -9.81 -31.11
N SER A 421 21.38 -8.63 -31.71
CA SER A 421 22.30 -7.61 -31.23
C SER A 421 21.73 -6.84 -30.05
N TRP A 422 22.62 -6.27 -29.22
CA TRP A 422 22.26 -5.42 -28.08
C TRP A 422 21.30 -4.28 -28.46
N HIS A 423 21.60 -3.55 -29.55
CA HIS A 423 20.75 -2.45 -30.03
C HIS A 423 19.34 -2.92 -30.42
N LYS A 424 19.24 -4.10 -31.03
CA LYS A 424 17.95 -4.66 -31.42
C LYS A 424 17.12 -5.01 -30.18
N VAL A 425 17.73 -5.57 -29.15
CA VAL A 425 17.07 -5.89 -27.88
C VAL A 425 16.50 -4.65 -27.20
N GLN A 426 17.14 -3.48 -27.29
CA GLN A 426 16.60 -2.22 -26.75
C GLN A 426 15.34 -1.73 -27.48
N SER A 427 15.21 -2.04 -28.78
CA SER A 427 14.06 -1.64 -29.61
C SER A 427 12.88 -2.61 -29.59
N LEU A 428 13.08 -3.86 -29.14
CA LEU A 428 12.02 -4.88 -29.15
C LEU A 428 10.90 -4.54 -28.17
N SER A 429 9.67 -4.90 -28.52
CA SER A 429 8.54 -4.84 -27.61
C SER A 429 8.63 -5.92 -26.54
N ARG A 430 8.00 -5.65 -25.40
CA ARG A 430 7.94 -6.55 -24.25
C ARG A 430 7.30 -7.90 -24.61
N ASP A 431 6.18 -7.88 -25.33
CA ASP A 431 5.44 -9.09 -25.66
C ASP A 431 6.25 -10.09 -26.50
N VAL A 432 7.11 -9.60 -27.41
CA VAL A 432 7.94 -10.47 -28.25
C VAL A 432 8.95 -11.25 -27.41
N ILE A 433 9.49 -10.63 -26.37
CA ILE A 433 10.46 -11.25 -25.46
C ILE A 433 9.76 -12.26 -24.55
N GLU A 434 8.54 -11.96 -24.10
CA GLU A 434 7.79 -12.75 -23.11
C GLU A 434 6.97 -13.92 -23.71
N THR A 435 7.13 -14.25 -25.00
CA THR A 435 6.42 -15.38 -25.64
C THR A 435 7.16 -16.72 -25.47
N ASN A 436 6.41 -17.83 -25.46
CA ASN A 436 6.95 -19.20 -25.51
C ASN A 436 8.07 -19.51 -24.49
N MET A 437 7.87 -19.05 -23.26
CA MET A 437 8.80 -19.23 -22.14
C MET A 437 8.78 -20.68 -21.63
N GLU A 438 9.83 -21.08 -20.93
CA GLU A 438 9.97 -22.37 -20.24
C GLU A 438 9.75 -22.13 -18.75
N PHE A 439 8.83 -22.88 -18.15
CA PHE A 439 8.47 -22.73 -16.75
C PHE A 439 9.57 -23.30 -15.85
N LEU A 440 10.06 -22.50 -14.90
CA LEU A 440 11.17 -22.90 -14.00
C LEU A 440 10.67 -23.42 -12.64
N GLY A 441 9.53 -22.92 -12.16
CA GLY A 441 9.00 -23.28 -10.85
C GLY A 441 8.42 -22.11 -10.08
N LEU A 442 8.22 -22.32 -8.77
CA LEU A 442 7.55 -21.42 -7.85
C LEU A 442 8.49 -21.00 -6.70
N ILE A 443 8.42 -19.73 -6.31
CA ILE A 443 8.97 -19.19 -5.08
C ILE A 443 7.82 -19.03 -4.09
N ILE A 444 7.99 -19.56 -2.88
CA ILE A 444 6.99 -19.53 -1.81
C ILE A 444 7.50 -18.57 -0.73
N MET A 445 6.73 -17.52 -0.48
CA MET A 445 7.04 -16.52 0.54
C MET A 445 5.92 -16.41 1.57
N GLN A 446 6.28 -16.09 2.81
CA GLN A 446 5.34 -15.96 3.92
C GLN A 446 5.26 -14.50 4.38
N ASN A 447 4.03 -14.01 4.57
CA ASN A 447 3.78 -12.78 5.32
C ASN A 447 3.50 -13.17 6.77
N LYS A 448 4.42 -12.83 7.67
CA LYS A 448 4.26 -13.15 9.08
C LYS A 448 3.30 -12.17 9.76
N ILE A 449 2.32 -12.70 10.49
CA ILE A 449 1.38 -11.90 11.28
C ILE A 449 2.09 -11.34 12.50
N LYS A 450 1.85 -10.06 12.84
CA LYS A 450 2.42 -9.46 14.05
C LYS A 450 1.86 -10.18 15.29
N PRO A 451 2.69 -10.52 16.29
CA PRO A 451 2.25 -11.30 17.44
C PRO A 451 1.12 -10.60 18.23
N GLU A 452 1.04 -9.27 18.18
CA GLU A 452 0.03 -8.47 18.86
C GLU A 452 -1.34 -8.47 18.15
N THR A 453 -1.39 -8.78 16.85
CA THR A 453 -2.58 -8.59 16.01
C THR A 453 -3.77 -9.42 16.49
N ALA A 454 -3.57 -10.70 16.78
CA ALA A 454 -4.65 -11.59 17.22
C ALA A 454 -5.27 -11.12 18.56
N GLY A 455 -4.44 -10.65 19.49
CA GLY A 455 -4.89 -10.12 20.79
C GLY A 455 -5.76 -8.86 20.61
N VAL A 456 -5.31 -7.94 19.76
CA VAL A 456 -6.04 -6.69 19.49
C VAL A 456 -7.38 -6.93 18.79
N LEU A 457 -7.43 -7.83 17.81
CA LEU A 457 -8.68 -8.16 17.11
C LEU A 457 -9.69 -8.82 18.05
N CYS A 458 -9.22 -9.68 18.97
CA CYS A 458 -10.07 -10.26 20.01
C CYS A 458 -10.68 -9.19 20.92
N GLU A 459 -9.90 -8.19 21.35
CA GLU A 459 -10.41 -7.08 22.16
C GLU A 459 -11.43 -6.21 21.40
N LEU A 460 -11.21 -5.93 20.11
CA LEU A 460 -12.19 -5.23 19.28
C LEU A 460 -13.51 -5.99 19.16
N GLN A 461 -13.43 -7.30 18.94
CA GLN A 461 -14.62 -8.16 18.90
C GLN A 461 -15.35 -8.18 20.25
N ARG A 462 -14.62 -8.24 21.38
CA ARG A 462 -15.19 -8.13 22.74
C ARG A 462 -15.89 -6.80 22.98
N ALA A 463 -15.38 -5.73 22.37
CA ALA A 463 -16.00 -4.40 22.40
C ALA A 463 -17.18 -4.23 21.44
N ASN A 464 -17.61 -5.30 20.74
CA ASN A 464 -18.61 -5.26 19.67
C ASN A 464 -18.26 -4.29 18.52
N ILE A 465 -16.97 -4.11 18.24
CA ILE A 465 -16.48 -3.36 17.09
C ILE A 465 -16.21 -4.35 15.96
N ARG A 466 -16.87 -4.14 14.82
CA ARG A 466 -16.69 -4.99 13.64
C ARG A 466 -15.33 -4.73 13.00
N THR A 467 -14.62 -5.79 12.64
CA THR A 467 -13.33 -5.70 11.95
C THR A 467 -13.47 -6.16 10.50
N LEU A 468 -12.85 -5.43 9.57
CA LEU A 468 -12.76 -5.78 8.16
C LEU A 468 -11.32 -5.72 7.70
N MET A 469 -10.93 -6.64 6.83
CA MET A 469 -9.67 -6.59 6.11
C MET A 469 -9.89 -6.01 4.72
N VAL A 470 -9.09 -5.02 4.33
CA VAL A 470 -9.15 -4.38 3.01
C VAL A 470 -7.74 -4.33 2.43
N THR A 471 -7.43 -5.19 1.47
CA THR A 471 -6.06 -5.38 0.97
C THR A 471 -5.98 -5.47 -0.56
N GLY A 472 -4.79 -5.19 -1.10
CA GLY A 472 -4.43 -5.42 -2.50
C GLY A 472 -4.02 -6.86 -2.82
N ASP A 473 -3.87 -7.73 -1.81
CA ASP A 473 -3.39 -9.10 -1.97
C ASP A 473 -4.43 -10.05 -2.61
N ASN A 474 -3.98 -11.27 -2.95
CA ASN A 474 -4.86 -12.33 -3.43
C ASN A 474 -5.93 -12.68 -2.39
N MET A 475 -7.13 -13.01 -2.88
CA MET A 475 -8.29 -13.41 -2.10
C MET A 475 -8.00 -14.55 -1.13
N LEU A 476 -7.41 -15.65 -1.61
CA LEU A 476 -7.18 -16.84 -0.78
C LEU A 476 -6.18 -16.54 0.34
N THR A 477 -5.11 -15.81 0.04
CA THR A 477 -4.13 -15.35 1.03
C THR A 477 -4.78 -14.44 2.08
N ALA A 478 -5.61 -13.49 1.65
CA ALA A 478 -6.32 -12.59 2.57
C ALA A 478 -7.29 -13.36 3.49
N ILE A 479 -7.99 -14.37 2.96
CA ILE A 479 -8.87 -15.24 3.76
C ILE A 479 -8.06 -16.08 4.76
N SER A 480 -6.91 -16.63 4.36
CA SER A 480 -6.02 -17.36 5.28
C SER A 480 -5.57 -16.46 6.42
N VAL A 481 -5.04 -15.27 6.11
CA VAL A 481 -4.59 -14.31 7.13
C VAL A 481 -5.76 -13.89 8.04
N ALA A 482 -6.97 -13.71 7.49
CA ALA A 482 -8.16 -13.39 8.27
C ALA A 482 -8.56 -14.52 9.23
N ARG A 483 -8.33 -15.79 8.86
CA ARG A 483 -8.52 -16.95 9.74
C ARG A 483 -7.43 -17.02 10.81
N ASP A 484 -6.18 -16.84 10.41
CA ASP A 484 -5.00 -16.94 11.30
C ASP A 484 -4.99 -15.84 12.38
N CYS A 485 -5.44 -14.63 12.04
CA CYS A 485 -5.53 -13.52 13.01
C CYS A 485 -6.84 -13.49 13.81
N GLY A 486 -7.76 -14.42 13.55
CA GLY A 486 -9.04 -14.53 14.27
C GLY A 486 -10.13 -13.53 13.84
N MET A 487 -9.98 -12.84 12.70
CA MET A 487 -11.08 -12.06 12.11
C MET A 487 -12.24 -12.95 11.65
N VAL A 488 -11.91 -14.15 11.14
CA VAL A 488 -12.87 -15.19 10.77
C VAL A 488 -12.53 -16.44 11.58
N ARG A 489 -13.51 -17.01 12.28
CA ARG A 489 -13.26 -18.21 13.08
C ARG A 489 -13.15 -19.45 12.18
N PRO A 490 -12.37 -20.48 12.56
CA PRO A 490 -12.19 -21.67 11.72
C PRO A 490 -13.48 -22.42 11.34
N HIS A 491 -14.55 -22.31 12.13
CA HIS A 491 -15.86 -22.93 11.88
C HIS A 491 -16.80 -22.07 11.04
N GLU A 492 -16.46 -20.80 10.80
CA GLU A 492 -17.29 -19.88 10.02
C GLU A 492 -17.01 -20.05 8.53
N LYS A 493 -18.07 -20.13 7.74
CA LYS A 493 -17.96 -20.32 6.30
C LYS A 493 -17.68 -18.98 5.61
N VAL A 494 -16.76 -18.99 4.65
CA VAL A 494 -16.48 -17.82 3.80
C VAL A 494 -17.05 -18.08 2.40
N ILE A 495 -17.88 -17.16 1.93
CA ILE A 495 -18.47 -17.17 0.60
C ILE A 495 -17.76 -16.11 -0.22
N ILE A 496 -17.14 -16.52 -1.32
CA ILE A 496 -16.52 -15.61 -2.28
C ILE A 496 -17.63 -15.10 -3.21
N ALA A 497 -17.78 -13.78 -3.25
CA ALA A 497 -18.68 -13.08 -4.17
C ALA A 497 -17.86 -12.62 -5.37
N ASP A 498 -18.12 -13.22 -6.53
CA ASP A 498 -17.51 -12.80 -7.80
C ASP A 498 -18.58 -12.19 -8.71
N ALA A 499 -18.19 -11.20 -9.51
CA ALA A 499 -19.11 -10.50 -10.39
C ALA A 499 -18.42 -10.17 -11.71
N VAL A 500 -19.11 -10.51 -12.80
CA VAL A 500 -18.61 -10.30 -14.16
C VAL A 500 -19.39 -9.13 -14.78
N PRO A 501 -18.71 -8.13 -15.37
CA PRO A 501 -19.37 -7.05 -16.08
C PRO A 501 -20.13 -7.59 -17.30
N PRO A 502 -21.14 -6.86 -17.81
CA PRO A 502 -21.86 -7.30 -19.00
C PRO A 502 -20.91 -7.39 -20.20
N LYS A 503 -20.93 -8.53 -20.90
CA LYS A 503 -20.21 -8.74 -22.16
C LYS A 503 -21.22 -9.08 -23.26
N ASP A 504 -21.17 -8.31 -24.33
CA ASP A 504 -22.03 -8.42 -25.51
C ASP A 504 -23.53 -8.52 -25.17
N PHE A 505 -24.06 -9.75 -25.12
CA PHE A 505 -25.48 -10.09 -24.93
C PHE A 505 -25.80 -10.71 -23.55
N GLN A 506 -24.81 -10.85 -22.66
CA GLN A 506 -25.03 -11.39 -21.32
C GLN A 506 -25.15 -10.23 -20.31
N PRO A 507 -26.22 -10.21 -19.49
CA PRO A 507 -26.33 -9.24 -18.41
C PRO A 507 -25.22 -9.48 -17.38
N ALA A 508 -24.89 -8.45 -16.60
CA ALA A 508 -24.00 -8.61 -15.47
C ALA A 508 -24.49 -9.78 -14.59
N SER A 509 -23.58 -10.62 -14.12
CA SER A 509 -23.92 -11.79 -13.32
C SER A 509 -23.03 -11.88 -12.09
N ILE A 510 -23.63 -12.30 -10.97
CA ILE A 510 -22.93 -12.53 -9.71
C ILE A 510 -22.93 -14.03 -9.44
N THR A 511 -21.78 -14.56 -9.08
CA THR A 511 -21.62 -15.96 -8.67
C THR A 511 -21.11 -16.04 -7.24
N TRP A 512 -21.53 -17.09 -6.53
CA TRP A 512 -21.22 -17.32 -5.13
C TRP A 512 -20.63 -18.71 -4.97
N HIS A 513 -19.41 -18.78 -4.44
CA HIS A 513 -18.69 -20.03 -4.25
C HIS A 513 -18.12 -20.12 -2.84
N TYR A 514 -18.17 -21.30 -2.23
CA TYR A 514 -17.48 -21.54 -0.96
C TYR A 514 -15.98 -21.67 -1.20
N THR A 515 -15.17 -21.18 -0.25
CA THR A 515 -13.70 -21.35 -0.28
C THR A 515 -13.25 -22.80 -0.34
N GLU A 516 -14.00 -23.71 0.28
CA GLU A 516 -13.63 -25.12 0.43
C GLU A 516 -14.11 -26.01 -0.73
N ASN A 517 -15.08 -25.56 -1.54
CA ASN A 517 -15.61 -26.31 -2.69
C ASN A 517 -16.09 -25.35 -3.80
N GLN A 518 -15.24 -25.05 -4.78
CA GLN A 518 -15.60 -24.18 -5.91
C GLN A 518 -16.76 -24.73 -6.77
N ALA A 519 -16.93 -26.07 -6.79
CA ALA A 519 -17.93 -26.77 -7.60
C ALA A 519 -19.38 -26.67 -7.06
N GLN A 520 -19.58 -26.31 -5.80
CA GLN A 520 -20.93 -26.11 -5.23
C GLN A 520 -21.31 -24.63 -5.28
N ALA A 521 -22.07 -24.25 -6.31
CA ALA A 521 -22.76 -22.97 -6.32
C ALA A 521 -23.73 -22.91 -5.13
N VAL A 522 -23.69 -21.81 -4.38
CA VAL A 522 -24.62 -21.58 -3.27
C VAL A 522 -26.04 -21.51 -3.83
N LYS A 523 -26.92 -22.45 -3.49
CA LYS A 523 -28.34 -22.33 -3.80
C LYS A 523 -28.94 -21.26 -2.88
N ASP A 524 -29.68 -20.30 -3.43
CA ASP A 524 -30.29 -19.15 -2.73
C ASP A 524 -31.06 -19.52 -1.44
N ASN A 525 -31.53 -20.76 -1.32
CA ASN A 525 -32.29 -21.25 -0.17
C ASN A 525 -31.45 -21.72 1.04
N GLU A 526 -30.12 -21.90 0.92
CA GLU A 526 -29.26 -22.39 2.02
C GLU A 526 -28.59 -21.27 2.83
N VAL A 527 -28.78 -20.01 2.45
CA VAL A 527 -28.17 -18.83 3.09
C VAL A 527 -28.83 -18.47 4.43
N ARG A 528 -29.85 -19.23 4.87
CA ARG A 528 -30.75 -18.79 5.96
C ARG A 528 -30.33 -19.15 7.39
N THR A 529 -29.32 -19.98 7.64
CA THR A 529 -29.14 -20.54 9.02
C THR A 529 -27.71 -20.72 9.57
N THR A 530 -26.64 -20.24 8.92
CA THR A 530 -25.27 -20.34 9.49
C THR A 530 -24.53 -19.00 9.52
N HIS A 531 -23.67 -18.76 10.51
CA HIS A 531 -22.73 -17.64 10.53
C HIS A 531 -21.78 -17.76 9.32
N TYR A 532 -21.90 -16.84 8.36
CA TYR A 532 -21.06 -16.79 7.17
C TYR A 532 -20.53 -15.38 6.94
N HIS A 533 -19.36 -15.31 6.30
CA HIS A 533 -18.70 -14.07 5.91
C HIS A 533 -18.58 -14.00 4.40
N PHE A 534 -18.69 -12.80 3.83
CA PHE A 534 -18.37 -12.59 2.42
C PHE A 534 -16.91 -12.17 2.24
N ALA A 535 -16.34 -12.64 1.15
CA ALA A 535 -15.05 -12.19 0.64
C ALA A 535 -15.22 -11.69 -0.80
N VAL A 536 -14.78 -10.46 -1.09
CA VAL A 536 -15.16 -9.73 -2.31
C VAL A 536 -13.91 -9.16 -2.99
N SER A 537 -13.74 -9.44 -4.27
CA SER A 537 -12.59 -8.93 -5.03
C SER A 537 -12.83 -7.47 -5.45
N GLY A 538 -11.77 -6.68 -5.64
CA GLY A 538 -11.90 -5.30 -6.13
C GLY A 538 -12.61 -5.18 -7.48
N LYS A 539 -12.40 -6.15 -8.38
CA LYS A 539 -13.13 -6.20 -9.67
C LYS A 539 -14.62 -6.46 -9.45
N ALA A 540 -14.96 -7.44 -8.63
CA ALA A 540 -16.35 -7.76 -8.32
C ALA A 540 -17.03 -6.59 -7.59
N PHE A 541 -16.33 -5.94 -6.67
CA PHE A 541 -16.85 -4.78 -5.93
C PHE A 541 -17.22 -3.62 -6.86
N ALA A 542 -16.39 -3.30 -7.85
CA ALA A 542 -16.69 -2.27 -8.85
C ALA A 542 -17.96 -2.61 -9.65
N VAL A 543 -18.08 -3.85 -10.13
CA VAL A 543 -19.26 -4.32 -10.88
C VAL A 543 -20.51 -4.28 -10.00
N ILE A 544 -20.42 -4.70 -8.74
CA ILE A 544 -21.56 -4.72 -7.82
C ILE A 544 -22.02 -3.30 -7.47
N LEU A 545 -21.09 -2.35 -7.32
CA LEU A 545 -21.44 -0.93 -7.10
C LEU A 545 -22.19 -0.33 -8.28
N GLU A 546 -21.76 -0.63 -9.50
CA GLU A 546 -22.32 -0.04 -10.72
C GLU A 546 -23.65 -0.68 -11.14
N TYR A 547 -23.71 -2.02 -11.17
CA TYR A 547 -24.85 -2.76 -11.74
C TYR A 547 -25.83 -3.30 -10.69
N PHE A 548 -25.41 -3.45 -9.42
CA PHE A 548 -26.21 -4.07 -8.36
C PHE A 548 -26.27 -3.24 -7.06
N PRO A 549 -26.68 -1.95 -7.12
CA PRO A 549 -26.64 -1.06 -5.95
C PRO A 549 -27.49 -1.55 -4.77
N GLN A 550 -28.57 -2.31 -5.03
CA GLN A 550 -29.43 -2.88 -3.99
C GLN A 550 -28.74 -3.97 -3.16
N LEU A 551 -27.73 -4.65 -3.72
CA LEU A 551 -27.01 -5.73 -3.05
C LEU A 551 -25.83 -5.21 -2.23
N VAL A 552 -25.25 -4.06 -2.61
CA VAL A 552 -24.09 -3.44 -1.96
C VAL A 552 -24.27 -3.37 -0.45
N GLN A 553 -25.42 -2.87 0.02
CA GLN A 553 -25.69 -2.76 1.45
C GLN A 553 -25.69 -4.13 2.15
N LYS A 554 -26.39 -5.12 1.60
CA LYS A 554 -26.47 -6.47 2.19
C LYS A 554 -25.11 -7.18 2.22
N LEU A 555 -24.32 -7.01 1.17
CA LEU A 555 -23.01 -7.62 1.03
C LEU A 555 -22.00 -6.95 1.97
N VAL A 556 -21.92 -5.61 1.97
CA VAL A 556 -21.01 -4.86 2.85
C VAL A 556 -21.35 -5.06 4.33
N LEU A 557 -22.61 -5.34 4.69
CA LEU A 557 -23.01 -5.69 6.06
C LEU A 557 -22.41 -7.01 6.58
N ARG A 558 -22.09 -7.98 5.70
CA ARG A 558 -21.54 -9.29 6.10
C ARG A 558 -20.14 -9.60 5.54
N ALA A 559 -19.62 -8.76 4.66
CA ALA A 559 -18.27 -8.93 4.12
C ALA A 559 -17.20 -8.66 5.17
N THR A 560 -16.25 -9.57 5.33
CA THR A 560 -15.11 -9.39 6.25
C THR A 560 -13.83 -9.14 5.48
N VAL A 561 -13.69 -9.68 4.27
CA VAL A 561 -12.46 -9.60 3.47
C VAL A 561 -12.76 -8.92 2.13
N PHE A 562 -12.04 -7.84 1.86
CA PHE A 562 -11.98 -7.19 0.55
C PHE A 562 -10.55 -7.32 0.03
N ALA A 563 -10.36 -8.04 -1.07
CA ALA A 563 -9.04 -8.39 -1.60
C ALA A 563 -8.86 -7.85 -3.03
N ARG A 564 -7.60 -7.72 -3.48
CA ARG A 564 -7.25 -7.07 -4.77
C ARG A 564 -7.89 -5.69 -4.95
N MET A 565 -8.02 -4.92 -3.86
CA MET A 565 -8.61 -3.58 -3.87
C MET A 565 -7.56 -2.53 -4.28
N ALA A 566 -7.91 -1.69 -5.26
CA ALA A 566 -7.12 -0.50 -5.57
C ALA A 566 -7.29 0.59 -4.50
N PRO A 567 -6.32 1.52 -4.33
CA PRO A 567 -6.41 2.60 -3.33
C PRO A 567 -7.72 3.40 -3.36
N ASP A 568 -8.22 3.73 -4.57
CA ASP A 568 -9.49 4.46 -4.73
C ASP A 568 -10.69 3.62 -4.26
N GLN A 569 -10.65 2.31 -4.49
CA GLN A 569 -11.70 1.39 -4.06
C GLN A 569 -11.73 1.26 -2.54
N LYS A 570 -10.58 1.35 -1.85
CA LYS A 570 -10.52 1.40 -0.38
C LYS A 570 -11.26 2.65 0.13
N THR A 571 -11.05 3.79 -0.53
CA THR A 571 -11.74 5.04 -0.20
C THR A 571 -13.25 4.92 -0.43
N GLN A 572 -13.67 4.37 -1.58
CA GLN A 572 -15.09 4.12 -1.89
C GLN A 572 -15.76 3.20 -0.87
N LEU A 573 -15.09 2.14 -0.42
CA LEU A 573 -15.63 1.24 0.61
C LEU A 573 -15.89 1.98 1.93
N VAL A 574 -14.99 2.86 2.35
CA VAL A 574 -15.18 3.72 3.53
C VAL A 574 -16.41 4.62 3.36
N GLU A 575 -16.59 5.24 2.19
CA GLU A 575 -17.77 6.08 1.91
C GLU A 575 -19.08 5.28 1.91
N VAL A 576 -19.06 4.07 1.36
CA VAL A 576 -20.22 3.18 1.36
C VAL A 576 -20.60 2.78 2.79
N LEU A 577 -19.62 2.45 3.64
CA LEU A 577 -19.88 2.19 5.06
C LEU A 577 -20.44 3.43 5.79
N GLN A 578 -19.89 4.62 5.51
CA GLN A 578 -20.40 5.88 6.06
C GLN A 578 -21.83 6.19 5.62
N SER A 579 -22.20 5.89 4.38
CA SER A 579 -23.56 6.08 3.87
C SER A 579 -24.61 5.19 4.54
N MET A 580 -24.17 4.13 5.22
CA MET A 580 -25.00 3.24 6.04
C MET A 580 -24.95 3.61 7.53
N ASP A 581 -24.59 4.85 7.87
CA ASP A 581 -24.49 5.38 9.23
C ASP A 581 -23.47 4.68 10.15
N TYR A 582 -22.52 3.92 9.59
CA TYR A 582 -21.41 3.38 10.37
C TYR A 582 -20.37 4.46 10.71
N THR A 583 -19.94 4.50 11.98
CA THR A 583 -18.75 5.26 12.36
C THR A 583 -17.50 4.44 12.01
N VAL A 584 -16.94 4.72 10.83
CA VAL A 584 -15.78 4.00 10.27
C VAL A 584 -14.44 4.50 10.80
N GLY A 585 -13.62 3.55 11.26
CA GLY A 585 -12.19 3.69 11.48
C GLY A 585 -11.40 3.01 10.36
N MET A 586 -10.26 3.56 9.98
CA MET A 586 -9.31 2.94 9.05
C MET A 586 -7.94 2.85 9.72
N CYS A 587 -7.28 1.70 9.61
CA CYS A 587 -5.92 1.47 10.09
C CYS A 587 -5.06 0.98 8.92
N GLY A 588 -3.95 1.65 8.67
CA GLY A 588 -3.06 1.38 7.53
C GLY A 588 -1.65 1.90 7.78
N ASP A 589 -0.71 1.57 6.88
CA ASP A 589 0.65 2.09 6.92
C ASP A 589 0.75 3.56 6.42
N GLY A 590 -0.21 3.96 5.58
CA GLY A 590 -0.34 5.32 5.03
C GLY A 590 0.12 5.45 3.58
N ALA A 591 0.66 4.40 2.97
CA ALA A 591 1.15 4.44 1.60
C ALA A 591 0.03 4.22 0.57
N ASN A 592 -0.64 3.08 0.69
CA ASN A 592 -1.72 2.69 -0.21
C ASN A 592 -3.10 3.08 0.33
N ASP A 593 -3.16 3.55 1.57
CA ASP A 593 -4.40 3.80 2.33
C ASP A 593 -4.67 5.27 2.64
N CYS A 594 -3.84 6.19 2.13
CA CYS A 594 -3.93 7.61 2.43
C CYS A 594 -5.35 8.18 2.21
N GLY A 595 -5.96 7.88 1.06
CA GLY A 595 -7.33 8.32 0.75
C GLY A 595 -8.37 7.79 1.75
N ALA A 596 -8.29 6.50 2.07
CA ALA A 596 -9.21 5.84 3.00
C ALA A 596 -9.02 6.33 4.45
N LEU A 597 -7.77 6.48 4.91
CA LEU A 597 -7.41 7.04 6.22
C LEU A 597 -7.95 8.45 6.41
N LYS A 598 -7.86 9.26 5.35
CA LYS A 598 -8.37 10.63 5.38
C LYS A 598 -9.90 10.68 5.39
N ARG A 599 -10.54 9.79 4.63
CA ARG A 599 -12.00 9.77 4.47
C ARG A 599 -12.72 9.20 5.68
N ALA A 600 -12.09 8.27 6.40
CA ALA A 600 -12.62 7.67 7.62
C ALA A 600 -12.85 8.72 8.72
N HIS A 601 -13.80 8.45 9.62
CA HIS A 601 -14.03 9.33 10.78
C HIS A 601 -12.82 9.35 11.72
N SER A 602 -12.13 8.21 11.82
CA SER A 602 -10.83 8.08 12.46
C SER A 602 -9.88 7.30 11.56
N GLY A 603 -8.75 7.90 11.21
CA GLY A 603 -7.70 7.25 10.41
C GLY A 603 -6.46 7.10 11.27
N ILE A 604 -5.99 5.87 11.44
CA ILE A 604 -4.81 5.50 12.24
C ILE A 604 -3.71 5.05 11.27
N SER A 605 -2.59 5.79 11.25
CA SER A 605 -1.42 5.40 10.46
C SER A 605 -0.34 4.80 11.36
N LEU A 606 0.14 3.62 10.98
CA LEU A 606 1.22 2.88 11.64
C LEU A 606 2.49 3.06 10.82
N SER A 607 3.37 3.97 11.24
CA SER A 607 4.62 4.18 10.52
C SER A 607 5.61 4.87 11.44
N GLU A 608 6.85 4.40 11.43
CA GLU A 608 7.96 4.97 12.19
C GLU A 608 8.38 6.36 11.66
N LEU A 609 8.03 6.67 10.40
CA LEU A 609 8.45 7.89 9.73
C LEU A 609 7.44 9.03 9.92
N GLU A 610 7.94 10.15 10.47
CA GLU A 610 7.23 11.43 10.63
C GLU A 610 6.82 12.09 9.30
N ALA A 611 7.26 11.56 8.15
CA ALA A 611 7.38 12.31 6.89
C ALA A 611 6.16 12.37 5.97
N SER A 612 5.11 11.55 6.14
CA SER A 612 3.94 11.66 5.26
C SER A 612 2.97 12.73 5.76
N VAL A 613 2.92 13.82 4.99
CA VAL A 613 2.06 14.99 5.18
C VAL A 613 0.56 14.62 5.20
N ALA A 614 0.19 13.43 4.72
CA ALA A 614 -1.21 13.02 4.56
C ALA A 614 -1.82 12.25 5.75
N LYS A 615 -1.06 11.99 6.82
CA LYS A 615 -1.53 11.22 7.97
C LYS A 615 -2.46 12.08 8.83
N CYS A 616 -3.69 11.62 9.13
CA CYS A 616 -4.63 12.36 9.99
C CYS A 616 -4.52 12.01 11.49
N ILE A 617 -3.89 10.88 11.85
CA ILE A 617 -3.43 10.55 13.21
C ILE A 617 -2.11 9.78 13.03
N LEU A 618 -1.02 10.30 13.61
CA LEU A 618 0.32 9.72 13.52
C LEU A 618 0.53 8.83 14.76
N LEU A 619 0.79 7.53 14.56
CA LEU A 619 1.09 6.61 15.66
C LEU A 619 2.55 6.17 15.55
N ILE A 620 3.37 6.59 16.52
CA ILE A 620 4.74 6.14 16.65
C ILE A 620 4.72 5.16 17.84
N ILE A 621 4.64 3.87 17.51
CA ILE A 621 4.89 2.68 18.36
C ILE A 621 3.64 1.92 18.92
N GLN A 622 3.70 0.60 18.66
CA GLN A 622 2.98 -0.60 19.13
C GLN A 622 1.46 -0.61 19.41
N PHE A 623 0.80 -1.49 18.64
CA PHE A 623 -0.62 -1.81 18.48
C PHE A 623 -1.46 -2.00 19.76
N ILE A 624 -0.86 -2.36 20.90
CA ILE A 624 -1.60 -2.90 22.06
C ILE A 624 -2.33 -1.82 22.86
N SER A 625 -1.80 -0.60 22.94
CA SER A 625 -2.27 0.38 23.94
C SER A 625 -3.40 1.29 23.46
N VAL A 626 -3.57 1.44 22.14
CA VAL A 626 -4.47 2.43 21.54
C VAL A 626 -5.92 2.00 21.66
N ILE A 627 -6.20 0.71 21.42
CA ILE A 627 -7.57 0.19 21.33
C ILE A 627 -8.18 -0.09 22.70
N LEU A 628 -7.36 -0.53 23.66
CA LEU A 628 -7.76 -0.64 25.07
C LEU A 628 -8.18 0.72 25.66
N LEU A 629 -7.59 1.83 25.20
CA LEU A 629 -8.00 3.19 25.57
C LEU A 629 -9.30 3.65 24.90
N TYR A 630 -9.75 3.03 23.80
CA TYR A 630 -11.05 3.33 23.18
C TYR A 630 -12.24 2.82 24.01
N SER A 631 -12.06 1.73 24.76
CA SER A 631 -13.00 1.31 25.81
C SER A 631 -13.06 2.33 26.95
N VAL A 632 -11.91 2.93 27.31
CA VAL A 632 -11.82 3.96 28.37
C VAL A 632 -12.43 5.31 27.93
N ASN A 633 -12.53 5.62 26.64
CA ASN A 633 -13.13 6.89 26.21
C ASN A 633 -14.67 6.93 26.33
N ARG A 634 -15.35 5.77 26.45
CA ARG A 634 -16.73 5.73 26.96
C ARG A 634 -16.82 6.28 28.39
N TYR A 635 -15.79 6.08 29.20
CA TYR A 635 -15.70 6.64 30.55
C TYR A 635 -15.37 8.14 30.57
N LEU A 636 -14.73 8.72 29.53
CA LEU A 636 -14.46 10.16 29.49
C LEU A 636 -15.75 10.98 29.28
N SER A 637 -16.68 10.45 28.46
CA SER A 637 -18.03 11.04 28.33
C SER A 637 -18.77 11.02 29.68
N PHE A 638 -18.60 9.95 30.46
CA PHE A 638 -19.12 9.83 31.83
C PHE A 638 -18.39 10.75 32.82
N GLN A 639 -17.09 10.97 32.67
CA GLN A 639 -16.30 11.88 33.52
C GLN A 639 -16.60 13.34 33.25
N ILE A 640 -16.90 13.74 32.01
CA ILE A 640 -17.36 15.12 31.72
C ILE A 640 -18.74 15.36 32.33
N PHE A 641 -19.64 14.37 32.29
CA PHE A 641 -20.92 14.43 33.00
C PHE A 641 -20.75 14.49 34.52
N SER A 642 -19.80 13.72 35.07
CA SER A 642 -19.46 13.72 36.50
C SER A 642 -18.78 15.03 36.93
N LEU A 643 -17.96 15.65 36.07
CA LEU A 643 -17.33 16.95 36.30
C LEU A 643 -18.34 18.09 36.23
N CYS A 644 -19.30 18.05 35.29
CA CYS A 644 -20.45 18.97 35.28
C CYS A 644 -21.35 18.78 36.51
N HIS A 645 -21.52 17.54 36.99
CA HIS A 645 -22.26 17.27 38.24
C HIS A 645 -21.48 17.72 39.50
N LEU A 646 -20.15 17.66 39.48
CA LEU A 646 -19.29 18.19 40.56
C LEU A 646 -19.25 19.73 40.56
N LEU A 647 -19.15 20.35 39.38
CA LEU A 647 -19.18 21.81 39.22
C LEU A 647 -20.57 22.38 39.54
N GLY A 648 -21.64 21.66 39.22
CA GLY A 648 -23.01 22.01 39.61
C GLY A 648 -23.26 21.95 41.13
N LYS A 649 -22.54 21.08 41.86
CA LYS A 649 -22.60 21.03 43.34
C LYS A 649 -21.86 22.17 44.04
N HIS A 650 -20.93 22.84 43.35
CA HIS A 650 -20.22 24.02 43.89
C HIS A 650 -20.88 25.36 43.51
N CYS A 651 -21.95 25.35 42.72
CA CYS A 651 -22.72 26.55 42.36
C CYS A 651 -24.02 26.70 43.18
N VAL A 652 -24.24 25.81 44.16
CA VAL A 652 -25.31 25.91 45.17
C VAL A 652 -24.68 25.84 46.56
N ILE A 653 -23.81 26.80 46.87
CA ILE A 653 -23.54 27.30 48.24
C ILE A 653 -23.40 28.81 48.15
#